data_AF-A0A8H6LAJ8-F1
#
_entry.id   AF-A0A8H6LAJ8-F1
#
_cell.length_a   1.000
_cell.length_b   1.000
_cell.length_c   1.000
_cell.angle_alpha   90.00
_cell.angle_beta   90.00
_cell.angle_gamma   90.00
#
_symmetry.space_group_name_H-M   'P 1'
#
loop_
_entity.id
_entity.type
_entity.pdbx_description
1 polymer ?
#
loop_
_entity_poly.entity_id
_entity_poly.type
_entity_poly.pdbx_seq_one_letter_code
_entity_poly.pdbx_strand_id
1 'polypeptide(L)'
;MPTIHIYDGVSIGRETTRVIDVLDQAGLHNTYKAVQNEISAPGKKSVNTDTKVLQLLNALNGELGTQYGVFEYHGHATPDSVLTVFGTVESSLASQVALSLEREGAKVGVVNVRVYRPFIEEEFLGVLPESVRKIGVLGQVDDQQAVSDSSVRSNLYCDVIPAIAYSDKWATPPAVIDVKYARETVWTPVSVAAAFQLLVEKPILQPEDIWTESGAPSALQLLDPSSVQQYTFWDIDTSDSANAPVALGQALATDSANNVTTKTGYDNLIQGGVFRSNIRKSKKTIEASYSIDAADVVYVGGESLLKMYDILGVKDDDLEKKLPVEFRNALAAKGAKLYILDPPAVEVIANDPAQEVYLTELAFLRVALPNLEKTGLQKLASVNGTIETLQELAKVLDNALRLVEIPKTWATEELEGTPSSLFKDICTSSFVAYDKIEVDPPTYLKDWKTAAKGLIFKEAYGTKPALRPDVNVKTYTVHVQENRRLTPPSYDRNIFHIEFDLGNSGLTYDIGEALGIHAENDEVEVEEFIKFYKLDPKEIVEVSSRENLEVLENRTVYQALMQNVDIFGRPPKRFYEALAEFADDPDERKELTTLGGPTKEGNQEFKRRAEVDTITYADILLGFPSAHPSFHDIVRIVSPLKRREYSIASCQKVTPNSVALMIVVVGWVDPKGRDRFGQATRFLNKLRVGAPVTVSVKPSVMKLPPKSTQPLIMAGLGTGLAPFRAFVQYRAWEKAQGKEIGSVLLYMGSRHQREEYCYGEEWEAYQDAGVITLLGRAFSRDQPQKIYIQDRMRQTMNDIIQAYLKEEGAFYLCGPTWPVPDVTNVLEDAIARDAQMIGRKVTPRTEIEKLKDQLRYVLEVY
;
A
#
# COMPACT_ATOMS: atom_id res chain seq x y z
N MET A 1 10.78 6.57 -37.52
CA MET A 1 10.51 7.82 -38.26
C MET A 1 11.70 8.74 -38.07
N PRO A 2 12.05 9.61 -39.05
CA PRO A 2 12.98 10.70 -38.80
C PRO A 2 12.44 11.58 -37.68
N THR A 3 13.25 11.80 -36.65
CA THR A 3 12.91 12.70 -35.55
C THR A 3 13.82 13.92 -35.66
N ILE A 4 13.21 15.12 -35.68
CA ILE A 4 13.95 16.37 -35.59
C ILE A 4 14.22 16.64 -34.11
N HIS A 5 15.49 16.67 -33.73
CA HIS A 5 15.90 17.07 -32.41
C HIS A 5 15.93 18.60 -32.37
N ILE A 6 15.05 19.19 -31.57
CA ILE A 6 15.13 20.61 -31.25
C ILE A 6 15.96 20.68 -29.96
N TYR A 7 17.18 21.21 -30.07
CA TYR A 7 18.09 21.38 -28.92
C TYR A 7 17.46 22.24 -27.80
N ASP A 8 16.39 22.96 -28.16
CA ASP A 8 15.59 23.86 -27.35
C ASP A 8 14.20 23.30 -26.97
N GLY A 9 13.95 21.99 -27.11
CA GLY A 9 12.60 21.43 -27.08
C GLY A 9 11.93 21.30 -25.69
N VAL A 10 11.59 20.06 -25.31
CA VAL A 10 10.79 19.74 -24.10
C VAL A 10 11.39 20.31 -22.82
N SER A 11 12.72 20.36 -22.74
CA SER A 11 13.43 20.92 -21.59
C SER A 11 13.19 22.41 -21.44
N ILE A 12 13.21 23.21 -22.51
CA ILE A 12 12.99 24.67 -22.40
C ILE A 12 11.60 25.02 -21.91
N GLY A 13 10.57 24.33 -22.41
CA GLY A 13 9.19 24.56 -21.95
C GLY A 13 8.97 24.21 -20.47
N ARG A 14 9.81 23.34 -19.91
CA ARG A 14 9.79 22.96 -18.48
C ARG A 14 10.73 23.81 -17.64
N GLU A 15 11.88 24.15 -18.20
CA GLU A 15 13.00 24.79 -17.50
C GLU A 15 12.95 26.31 -17.60
N THR A 16 12.12 26.87 -18.48
CA THR A 16 11.99 28.31 -18.65
C THR A 16 10.63 28.78 -18.15
N THR A 17 10.64 29.68 -17.17
CA THR A 17 9.43 30.23 -16.56
C THR A 17 8.66 31.19 -17.47
N ARG A 18 9.27 31.61 -18.58
CA ARG A 18 8.70 32.51 -19.58
C ARG A 18 9.00 32.01 -20.98
N VAL A 19 8.00 31.45 -21.65
CA VAL A 19 8.07 31.13 -23.08
C VAL A 19 7.27 32.18 -23.85
N ILE A 20 7.92 32.87 -24.78
CA ILE A 20 7.33 33.90 -25.62
C ILE A 20 7.13 33.30 -27.01
N ASP A 21 6.10 33.72 -27.74
CA ASP A 21 5.83 33.30 -29.13
C ASP A 21 5.58 31.79 -29.34
N VAL A 22 4.87 31.16 -28.40
CA VAL A 22 4.44 29.76 -28.53
C VAL A 22 3.31 29.64 -29.55
N LEU A 23 3.43 28.70 -30.48
CA LEU A 23 2.33 28.31 -31.35
C LEU A 23 1.22 27.67 -30.52
N ASP A 24 0.04 28.29 -30.52
CA ASP A 24 -1.15 27.66 -29.96
C ASP A 24 -1.60 26.47 -30.82
N GLN A 25 -2.66 25.77 -30.40
CA GLN A 25 -3.16 24.60 -31.11
C GLN A 25 -3.56 24.92 -32.55
N ALA A 26 -4.09 26.12 -32.82
CA ALA A 26 -4.48 26.54 -34.16
C ALA A 26 -3.25 26.87 -35.01
N GLY A 27 -2.27 27.57 -34.45
CA GLY A 27 -0.97 27.84 -35.05
C GLY A 27 -0.26 26.56 -35.45
N LEU A 28 -0.16 25.59 -34.54
CA LEU A 28 0.43 24.28 -34.81
C LEU A 28 -0.30 23.55 -35.94
N HIS A 29 -1.65 23.57 -35.93
CA HIS A 29 -2.44 22.96 -37.00
C HIS A 29 -2.20 23.63 -38.35
N ASN A 30 -2.14 24.97 -38.37
CA ASN A 30 -1.93 25.76 -39.58
C ASN A 30 -0.52 25.51 -40.15
N THR A 31 0.51 25.55 -39.31
CA THR A 31 1.89 25.21 -39.67
C THR A 31 1.97 23.79 -40.23
N TYR A 32 1.36 22.80 -39.56
CA TYR A 32 1.32 21.43 -40.05
C TYR A 32 0.67 21.34 -41.43
N LYS A 33 -0.45 22.04 -41.65
CA LYS A 33 -1.15 22.08 -42.94
C LYS A 33 -0.32 22.75 -44.03
N ALA A 34 0.36 23.86 -43.72
CA ALA A 34 1.24 24.56 -44.65
C ALA A 34 2.37 23.64 -45.13
N VAL A 35 3.09 23.01 -44.20
CA VAL A 35 4.17 22.06 -44.49
C VAL A 35 3.63 20.84 -45.27
N GLN A 36 2.48 20.28 -44.86
CA GLN A 36 1.84 19.15 -45.55
C GLN A 36 1.49 19.49 -47.00
N ASN A 37 0.93 20.68 -47.24
CA ASN A 37 0.55 21.14 -48.57
C ASN A 37 1.77 21.36 -49.48
N GLU A 38 2.84 21.93 -48.94
CA GLU A 38 4.08 22.14 -49.70
C GLU A 38 4.70 20.82 -50.17
N ILE A 39 4.73 19.81 -49.29
CA ILE A 39 5.32 18.51 -49.61
C ILE A 39 4.42 17.68 -50.54
N SER A 40 3.11 17.88 -50.47
CA SER A 40 2.13 17.17 -51.29
C SER A 40 1.95 17.75 -52.70
N ALA A 41 2.62 18.88 -53.01
CA ALA A 41 2.47 19.56 -54.29
C ALA A 41 2.93 18.68 -55.49
N PRO A 42 2.16 18.66 -56.60
CA PRO A 42 2.48 17.84 -57.77
C PRO A 42 3.84 18.25 -58.38
N GLY A 43 4.76 17.28 -58.49
CA GLY A 43 6.14 17.49 -58.96
C GLY A 43 7.22 17.31 -57.90
N LYS A 44 6.88 17.30 -56.60
CA LYS A 44 7.82 17.10 -55.47
C LYS A 44 7.83 15.65 -54.91
N LYS A 45 7.36 14.65 -55.65
CA LYS A 45 7.40 13.24 -55.20
C LYS A 45 8.83 12.69 -55.29
N SER A 46 9.59 12.81 -54.21
CA SER A 46 10.88 12.13 -54.08
C SER A 46 10.73 10.60 -53.99
N VAL A 47 11.66 9.87 -54.61
CA VAL A 47 11.74 8.40 -54.57
C VAL A 47 12.58 7.90 -53.38
N ASN A 48 13.62 8.63 -52.97
CA ASN A 48 14.51 8.25 -51.86
C ASN A 48 14.14 8.96 -50.53
N THR A 49 14.37 8.30 -49.40
CA THR A 49 14.08 8.76 -48.04
C THR A 49 14.89 10.00 -47.66
N ASP A 50 16.17 10.09 -48.03
CA ASP A 50 17.06 11.20 -47.66
C ASP A 50 16.54 12.53 -48.21
N THR A 51 16.22 12.56 -49.50
CA THR A 51 15.65 13.73 -50.18
C THR A 51 14.27 14.11 -49.62
N LYS A 52 13.47 13.13 -49.13
CA LYS A 52 12.19 13.43 -48.48
C LYS A 52 12.40 14.17 -47.16
N VAL A 53 13.39 13.74 -46.36
CA VAL A 53 13.72 14.38 -45.08
C VAL A 53 14.20 15.80 -45.31
N LEU A 54 15.09 16.03 -46.27
CA LEU A 54 15.58 17.37 -46.63
C LEU A 54 14.46 18.29 -47.11
N GLN A 55 13.56 17.80 -47.97
CA GLN A 55 12.40 18.58 -48.43
C GLN A 55 11.45 18.94 -47.28
N LEU A 56 11.20 18.00 -46.36
CA LEU A 56 10.38 18.23 -45.17
C LEU A 56 11.01 19.28 -44.25
N LEU A 57 12.31 19.18 -43.99
CA LEU A 57 13.04 20.15 -43.15
C LEU A 57 13.04 21.54 -43.78
N ASN A 58 13.24 21.64 -45.09
CA ASN A 58 13.19 22.92 -45.81
C ASN A 58 11.80 23.55 -45.81
N ALA A 59 10.73 22.75 -45.97
CA ALA A 59 9.36 23.25 -45.86
C ALA A 59 9.05 23.75 -44.44
N LEU A 60 9.50 23.01 -43.42
CA LEU A 60 9.39 23.45 -42.02
C LEU A 60 10.13 24.77 -41.77
N ASN A 61 11.36 24.87 -42.26
CA ASN A 61 12.18 26.08 -42.19
C ASN A 61 11.52 27.28 -42.88
N GLY A 62 10.93 27.06 -44.06
CA GLY A 62 10.21 28.09 -44.80
C GLY A 62 9.00 28.62 -44.05
N GLU A 63 8.23 27.74 -43.40
CA GLU A 63 7.05 28.11 -42.62
C GLU A 63 7.39 28.81 -41.30
N LEU A 64 8.42 28.34 -40.60
CA LEU A 64 8.81 28.88 -39.29
C LEU A 64 9.84 30.02 -39.36
N GLY A 65 10.36 30.33 -40.55
CA GLY A 65 11.43 31.32 -40.72
C GLY A 65 12.77 30.87 -40.12
N THR A 66 12.98 29.57 -39.96
CA THR A 66 14.19 28.97 -39.38
C THR A 66 15.16 28.51 -40.46
N GLN A 67 16.38 28.12 -40.07
CA GLN A 67 17.41 27.61 -40.99
C GLN A 67 18.07 26.36 -40.42
N TYR A 68 17.27 25.42 -39.92
CA TYR A 68 17.79 24.19 -39.32
C TYR A 68 18.42 23.29 -40.38
N GLY A 69 19.63 22.80 -40.07
CA GLY A 69 20.32 21.78 -40.86
C GLY A 69 20.06 20.37 -40.30
N VAL A 70 20.33 19.34 -41.11
CA VAL A 70 20.35 17.93 -40.63
C VAL A 70 21.52 17.73 -39.66
N PHE A 71 22.61 18.43 -39.93
CA PHE A 71 23.80 18.57 -39.09
C PHE A 71 24.13 20.06 -38.98
N GLU A 72 24.60 20.50 -37.81
CA GLU A 72 24.94 21.91 -37.54
C GLU A 72 26.33 22.00 -36.93
N TYR A 73 27.18 22.87 -37.49
CA TYR A 73 28.56 23.06 -37.02
C TYR A 73 28.67 24.29 -36.13
N HIS A 74 29.38 24.16 -35.00
CA HIS A 74 29.72 25.27 -34.11
C HIS A 74 31.18 25.21 -33.66
N GLY A 75 31.78 26.36 -33.35
CA GLY A 75 33.17 26.49 -32.89
C GLY A 75 34.10 27.06 -33.96
N HIS A 76 35.40 26.80 -33.80
CA HIS A 76 36.46 27.45 -34.57
C HIS A 76 36.30 27.26 -36.08
N ALA A 77 36.55 28.29 -36.91
CA ALA A 77 36.36 28.19 -38.37
C ALA A 77 37.28 27.17 -39.06
N THR A 78 38.49 26.97 -38.53
CA THR A 78 39.45 25.96 -39.01
C THR A 78 39.89 25.04 -37.86
N PRO A 79 39.03 24.10 -37.41
CA PRO A 79 39.34 23.22 -36.28
C PRO A 79 40.37 22.15 -36.67
N ASP A 80 41.19 21.73 -35.70
CA ASP A 80 42.03 20.53 -35.83
C ASP A 80 41.25 19.28 -35.38
N SER A 81 40.38 19.45 -34.38
CA SER A 81 39.55 18.39 -33.79
C SER A 81 38.09 18.78 -33.74
N VAL A 82 37.19 17.86 -34.12
CA VAL A 82 35.74 18.06 -34.07
C VAL A 82 35.08 16.96 -33.28
N LEU A 83 34.13 17.33 -32.40
CA LEU A 83 33.28 16.37 -31.69
C LEU A 83 31.92 16.25 -32.41
N THR A 84 31.50 15.05 -32.77
CA THR A 84 30.17 14.78 -33.32
C THR A 84 29.27 14.31 -32.21
N VAL A 85 28.15 15.00 -31.98
CA VAL A 85 27.27 14.78 -30.83
C VAL A 85 25.83 14.60 -31.29
N PHE A 86 25.11 13.72 -30.60
CA PHE A 86 23.70 13.48 -30.81
C PHE A 86 22.99 13.46 -29.45
N GLY A 87 21.91 14.23 -29.34
CA GLY A 87 21.18 14.43 -28.09
C GLY A 87 21.01 15.92 -27.77
N THR A 88 19.98 16.26 -27.00
CA THR A 88 19.61 17.65 -26.72
C THR A 88 20.62 18.33 -25.80
N VAL A 89 20.93 17.70 -24.67
CA VAL A 89 21.83 18.23 -23.65
C VAL A 89 23.27 18.19 -24.16
N GLU A 90 23.66 17.08 -24.78
CA GLU A 90 24.98 16.86 -25.38
C GLU A 90 25.29 17.92 -26.43
N SER A 91 24.36 18.19 -27.35
CA SER A 91 24.53 19.17 -28.43
C SER A 91 24.63 20.60 -27.89
N SER A 92 23.75 20.98 -26.96
CA SER A 92 23.78 22.32 -26.36
C SER A 92 25.08 22.56 -25.58
N LEU A 93 25.44 21.65 -24.66
CA LEU A 93 26.67 21.80 -23.88
C LEU A 93 27.92 21.75 -24.76
N ALA A 94 28.01 20.82 -25.72
CA ALA A 94 29.17 20.70 -26.59
C ALA A 94 29.37 21.96 -27.44
N SER A 95 28.30 22.59 -27.93
CA SER A 95 28.37 23.89 -28.61
C SER A 95 28.90 24.99 -27.69
N GLN A 96 28.36 25.11 -26.47
CA GLN A 96 28.78 26.14 -25.52
C GLN A 96 30.24 25.96 -25.09
N VAL A 97 30.64 24.73 -24.79
CA VAL A 97 32.01 24.37 -24.42
C VAL A 97 32.96 24.63 -25.60
N ALA A 98 32.62 24.19 -26.82
CA ALA A 98 33.46 24.45 -28.00
C ALA A 98 33.67 25.95 -28.23
N LEU A 99 32.63 26.78 -28.13
CA LEU A 99 32.72 28.23 -28.28
C LEU A 99 33.52 28.89 -27.13
N SER A 100 33.43 28.37 -25.91
CA SER A 100 34.25 28.84 -24.78
C SER A 100 35.73 28.55 -25.03
N LEU A 101 36.04 27.32 -25.42
CA LEU A 101 37.40 26.87 -25.72
C LEU A 101 38.00 27.60 -26.93
N GLU A 102 37.17 27.92 -27.93
CA GLU A 102 37.57 28.74 -29.07
C GLU A 102 38.04 30.14 -28.63
N ARG A 103 37.34 30.79 -27.69
CA ARG A 103 37.74 32.11 -27.15
C ARG A 103 39.08 32.05 -26.41
N GLU A 104 39.41 30.90 -25.83
CA GLU A 104 40.69 30.61 -25.18
C GLU A 104 41.78 30.19 -26.19
N GLY A 105 41.45 30.13 -27.48
CA GLY A 105 42.38 29.86 -28.57
C GLY A 105 42.50 28.38 -28.96
N ALA A 106 41.64 27.50 -28.46
CA ALA A 106 41.60 26.11 -28.87
C ALA A 106 40.97 25.95 -30.27
N LYS A 107 41.60 25.17 -31.15
CA LYS A 107 41.10 24.86 -32.50
C LYS A 107 40.15 23.67 -32.48
N VAL A 108 39.04 23.81 -31.78
CA VAL A 108 38.02 22.76 -31.63
C VAL A 108 36.69 23.20 -32.23
N GLY A 109 35.89 22.22 -32.67
CA GLY A 109 34.53 22.43 -33.14
C GLY A 109 33.62 21.28 -32.76
N VAL A 110 32.33 21.46 -32.97
CA VAL A 110 31.31 20.43 -32.74
C VAL A 110 30.38 20.35 -33.95
N VAL A 111 29.97 19.12 -34.29
CA VAL A 111 28.87 18.86 -35.22
C VAL A 111 27.72 18.28 -34.42
N ASN A 112 26.63 19.03 -34.33
CA ASN A 112 25.40 18.60 -33.69
C ASN A 112 24.52 17.89 -34.71
N VAL A 113 24.13 16.65 -34.40
CA VAL A 113 23.25 15.83 -35.23
C VAL A 113 21.79 16.17 -34.90
N ARG A 114 21.11 16.87 -35.81
CA ARG A 114 19.73 17.33 -35.60
C ARG A 114 18.71 16.30 -36.07
N VAL A 115 18.98 15.63 -37.19
CA VAL A 115 18.17 14.52 -37.70
C VAL A 115 19.08 13.33 -37.93
N TYR A 116 19.01 12.34 -37.04
CA TYR A 116 19.94 11.22 -37.06
C TYR A 116 19.58 10.15 -38.10
N ARG A 117 18.29 9.88 -38.32
CA ARG A 117 17.83 8.81 -39.23
C ARG A 117 16.87 9.35 -40.29
N PRO A 118 17.12 9.13 -41.59
CA PRO A 118 18.33 8.51 -42.16
C PRO A 118 19.59 9.36 -41.90
N PHE A 119 20.75 8.72 -41.83
CA PHE A 119 22.04 9.42 -41.69
C PHE A 119 22.50 9.84 -43.09
N ILE A 120 22.36 11.13 -43.42
CA ILE A 120 22.62 11.64 -44.77
C ILE A 120 24.10 12.01 -44.88
N GLU A 121 24.92 11.09 -45.39
CA GLU A 121 26.40 11.22 -45.42
C GLU A 121 26.88 12.49 -46.14
N GLU A 122 26.25 12.88 -47.25
CA GLU A 122 26.60 14.07 -48.02
C GLU A 122 26.46 15.36 -47.19
N GLU A 123 25.37 15.48 -46.41
CA GLU A 123 25.11 16.62 -45.54
C GLU A 123 26.06 16.64 -44.34
N PHE A 124 26.36 15.48 -43.76
CA PHE A 124 27.33 15.35 -42.67
C PHE A 124 28.73 15.76 -43.12
N LEU A 125 29.18 15.27 -44.27
CA LEU A 125 30.44 15.66 -44.87
C LEU A 125 30.45 17.13 -45.25
N GLY A 126 29.32 17.68 -45.71
CA GLY A 126 29.16 19.08 -46.10
C GLY A 126 29.48 20.06 -44.97
N VAL A 127 29.06 19.76 -43.73
CA VAL A 127 29.26 20.66 -42.58
C VAL A 127 30.66 20.61 -41.95
N LEU A 128 31.42 19.55 -42.20
CA LEU A 128 32.76 19.38 -41.63
C LEU A 128 33.80 20.28 -42.32
N PRO A 129 34.60 21.08 -41.60
CA PRO A 129 35.69 21.84 -42.22
C PRO A 129 36.81 20.95 -42.79
N GLU A 130 37.48 21.38 -43.86
CA GLU A 130 38.59 20.62 -44.47
C GLU A 130 39.84 20.53 -43.58
N SER A 131 39.98 21.44 -42.61
CA SER A 131 41.13 21.46 -41.68
C SER A 131 41.10 20.33 -40.65
N VAL A 132 39.97 19.64 -40.49
CA VAL A 132 39.80 18.59 -39.47
C VAL A 132 40.82 17.47 -39.67
N ARG A 133 41.41 17.01 -38.56
CA ARG A 133 42.36 15.88 -38.51
C ARG A 133 41.89 14.77 -37.58
N LYS A 134 41.13 15.11 -36.53
CA LYS A 134 40.54 14.15 -35.58
C LYS A 134 39.05 14.43 -35.42
N ILE A 135 38.24 13.38 -35.46
CA ILE A 135 36.81 13.42 -35.22
C ILE A 135 36.52 12.53 -34.01
N GLY A 136 36.13 13.11 -32.90
CA GLY A 136 35.53 12.37 -31.79
C GLY A 136 34.05 12.17 -32.07
N VAL A 137 33.53 11.00 -31.74
CA VAL A 137 32.09 10.73 -31.77
C VAL A 137 31.64 10.49 -30.34
N LEU A 138 30.76 11.34 -29.83
CA LEU A 138 30.19 11.18 -28.51
C LEU A 138 29.12 10.08 -28.56
N GLY A 139 29.54 8.87 -28.23
CA GLY A 139 28.82 7.65 -28.53
C GLY A 139 28.10 7.05 -27.33
N GLN A 140 26.76 7.11 -27.29
CA GLN A 140 26.01 6.45 -26.23
C GLN A 140 26.07 4.92 -26.40
N VAL A 141 26.37 4.23 -25.30
CA VAL A 141 26.29 2.76 -25.16
C VAL A 141 25.39 2.39 -23.99
N ASP A 142 25.06 1.10 -23.87
CA ASP A 142 23.99 0.64 -22.99
C ASP A 142 24.27 0.88 -21.50
N ASP A 143 25.51 0.67 -21.05
CA ASP A 143 25.91 0.76 -19.64
C ASP A 143 27.42 1.09 -19.48
N GLN A 144 27.86 1.28 -18.24
CA GLN A 144 29.26 1.56 -17.91
C GLN A 144 30.23 0.42 -18.29
N GLN A 145 29.76 -0.84 -18.32
CA GLN A 145 30.60 -1.97 -18.73
C GLN A 145 30.94 -1.87 -20.22
N ALA A 146 29.95 -1.54 -21.05
CA ALA A 146 30.10 -1.30 -22.48
C ALA A 146 31.03 -0.12 -22.81
N VAL A 147 31.13 0.88 -21.93
CA VAL A 147 32.10 1.99 -22.09
C VAL A 147 33.53 1.44 -22.08
N SER A 148 33.85 0.54 -21.15
CA SER A 148 35.20 -0.03 -21.02
C SER A 148 35.55 -1.11 -22.05
N ASP A 149 34.55 -1.76 -22.64
CA ASP A 149 34.74 -2.87 -23.58
C ASP A 149 35.12 -2.38 -24.98
N SER A 150 36.36 -2.61 -25.42
CA SER A 150 36.85 -2.19 -26.73
C SER A 150 36.15 -2.85 -27.93
N SER A 151 35.42 -3.95 -27.72
CA SER A 151 34.64 -4.62 -28.75
C SER A 151 33.30 -3.94 -29.03
N VAL A 152 32.77 -3.20 -28.05
CA VAL A 152 31.52 -2.44 -28.18
C VAL A 152 31.79 -1.08 -28.81
N ARG A 153 30.99 -0.74 -29.83
CA ARG A 153 31.01 0.53 -30.54
C ARG A 153 29.65 1.21 -30.46
N SER A 154 29.63 2.52 -30.40
CA SER A 154 28.38 3.29 -30.45
C SER A 154 27.77 3.28 -31.85
N ASN A 155 26.44 3.40 -31.93
CA ASN A 155 25.75 3.40 -33.23
C ASN A 155 26.16 4.61 -34.08
N LEU A 156 26.28 5.80 -33.47
CA LEU A 156 26.68 7.01 -34.18
C LEU A 156 28.11 6.87 -34.74
N TYR A 157 29.01 6.25 -33.98
CA TYR A 157 30.36 5.98 -34.47
C TYR A 157 30.34 5.05 -35.69
N CYS A 158 29.50 4.01 -35.65
CA CYS A 158 29.32 3.09 -36.78
C CYS A 158 28.77 3.75 -38.05
N ASP A 159 28.11 4.90 -37.96
CA ASP A 159 27.67 5.69 -39.13
C ASP A 159 28.72 6.74 -39.56
N VAL A 160 29.41 7.35 -38.60
CA VAL A 160 30.44 8.37 -38.89
C VAL A 160 31.68 7.74 -39.52
N ILE A 161 32.13 6.58 -39.02
CA ILE A 161 33.38 5.98 -39.53
C ILE A 161 33.33 5.60 -41.01
N PRO A 162 32.27 4.98 -41.56
CA PRO A 162 32.18 4.71 -42.99
C PRO A 162 32.02 5.98 -43.81
N ALA A 163 31.22 6.95 -43.34
CA ALA A 163 31.03 8.23 -44.04
C ALA A 163 32.35 8.98 -44.25
N ILE A 164 33.25 8.91 -43.27
CA ILE A 164 34.61 9.49 -43.37
C ILE A 164 35.54 8.61 -44.20
N ALA A 165 35.53 7.29 -43.99
CA ALA A 165 36.46 6.36 -44.64
C ALA A 165 36.26 6.25 -46.16
N TYR A 166 35.02 6.41 -46.64
CA TYR A 166 34.66 6.37 -48.06
C TYR A 166 34.54 7.76 -48.70
N SER A 167 34.92 8.83 -47.99
CA SER A 167 34.86 10.19 -48.51
C SER A 167 36.08 10.55 -49.35
N ASP A 168 35.85 11.18 -50.49
CA ASP A 168 36.91 11.78 -51.32
C ASP A 168 37.29 13.22 -50.85
N LYS A 169 36.71 13.69 -49.74
CA LYS A 169 36.90 15.07 -49.24
C LYS A 169 38.33 15.34 -48.74
N TRP A 170 39.02 14.33 -48.22
CA TRP A 170 40.38 14.45 -47.71
C TRP A 170 41.32 13.50 -48.42
N ALA A 171 42.52 13.97 -48.76
CA ALA A 171 43.58 13.11 -49.29
C ALA A 171 44.02 12.03 -48.28
N THR A 172 44.01 12.37 -46.99
CA THR A 172 44.16 11.43 -45.88
C THR A 172 42.98 11.63 -44.93
N PRO A 173 42.11 10.64 -44.74
CA PRO A 173 40.92 10.80 -43.91
C PRO A 173 41.29 11.11 -42.45
N PRO A 174 40.52 11.97 -41.76
CA PRO A 174 40.74 12.26 -40.35
C PRO A 174 40.54 11.01 -39.48
N ALA A 175 41.26 10.92 -38.37
CA ALA A 175 41.12 9.81 -37.43
C ALA A 175 39.77 9.92 -36.68
N VAL A 176 38.99 8.83 -36.65
CA VAL A 176 37.68 8.80 -35.96
C VAL A 176 37.79 8.02 -34.66
N ILE A 177 37.43 8.64 -33.54
CA ILE A 177 37.54 8.10 -32.18
C ILE A 177 36.14 7.98 -31.57
N ASP A 178 35.81 6.80 -31.02
CA ASP A 178 34.54 6.59 -30.30
C ASP A 178 34.70 6.98 -28.83
N VAL A 179 34.16 8.13 -28.45
CA VAL A 179 34.14 8.63 -27.07
C VAL A 179 32.86 8.10 -26.41
N LYS A 180 32.95 6.90 -25.86
CA LYS A 180 31.79 6.18 -25.33
C LYS A 180 31.33 6.69 -23.97
N TYR A 181 30.02 6.71 -23.76
CA TYR A 181 29.39 7.04 -22.47
C TYR A 181 28.14 6.18 -22.23
N ALA A 182 27.86 5.90 -20.97
CA ALA A 182 26.69 5.11 -20.56
C ALA A 182 25.41 5.97 -20.55
N ARG A 183 24.22 5.36 -20.67
CA ARG A 183 22.94 6.08 -20.72
C ARG A 183 22.66 6.93 -19.49
N GLU A 184 23.14 6.49 -18.33
CA GLU A 184 23.02 7.15 -17.03
C GLU A 184 23.98 8.34 -16.84
N THR A 185 24.85 8.63 -17.82
CA THR A 185 25.84 9.71 -17.70
C THR A 185 25.15 11.08 -17.67
N VAL A 186 25.41 11.86 -16.62
CA VAL A 186 25.01 13.27 -16.54
C VAL A 186 26.12 14.14 -17.08
N TRP A 187 25.83 14.85 -18.19
CA TRP A 187 26.79 15.75 -18.81
C TRP A 187 26.88 17.10 -18.10
N THR A 188 28.10 17.46 -17.70
CA THR A 188 28.49 18.77 -17.19
C THR A 188 29.47 19.46 -18.16
N PRO A 189 29.64 20.79 -18.08
CA PRO A 189 30.63 21.51 -18.89
C PRO A 189 32.04 20.88 -18.80
N VAL A 190 32.44 20.48 -17.60
CA VAL A 190 33.74 19.84 -17.33
C VAL A 190 33.83 18.47 -18.01
N SER A 191 32.81 17.63 -17.90
CA SER A 191 32.82 16.31 -18.55
C SER A 191 32.85 16.39 -20.08
N VAL A 192 32.20 17.39 -20.67
CA VAL A 192 32.25 17.64 -22.12
C VAL A 192 33.62 18.18 -22.52
N ALA A 193 34.22 19.07 -21.72
CA ALA A 193 35.60 19.50 -21.94
C ALA A 193 36.60 18.33 -21.84
N ALA A 194 36.36 17.38 -20.93
CA ALA A 194 37.15 16.15 -20.85
C ALA A 194 37.00 15.28 -22.10
N ALA A 195 35.82 15.26 -22.74
CA ALA A 195 35.65 14.60 -24.05
C ALA A 195 36.48 15.29 -25.14
N PHE A 196 36.53 16.63 -25.17
CA PHE A 196 37.42 17.37 -26.09
C PHE A 196 38.90 17.11 -25.80
N GLN A 197 39.28 16.96 -24.53
CA GLN A 197 40.66 16.67 -24.13
C GLN A 197 41.20 15.38 -24.76
N LEU A 198 40.35 14.38 -25.00
CA LEU A 198 40.73 13.13 -25.66
C LEU A 198 41.11 13.31 -27.14
N LEU A 199 40.69 14.42 -27.75
CA LEU A 199 40.91 14.70 -29.18
C LEU A 199 42.12 15.61 -29.40
N VAL A 200 42.43 16.49 -28.45
CA VAL A 200 43.53 17.45 -28.58
C VAL A 200 44.79 17.01 -27.84
N GLU A 201 45.94 17.45 -28.34
CA GLU A 201 47.24 17.12 -27.73
C GLU A 201 47.67 18.11 -26.64
N LYS A 202 47.17 19.35 -26.70
CA LYS A 202 47.38 20.34 -25.65
C LYS A 202 46.37 20.11 -24.52
N PRO A 203 46.78 20.16 -23.24
CA PRO A 203 45.84 20.15 -22.14
C PRO A 203 44.89 21.35 -22.24
N ILE A 204 43.59 21.06 -22.37
CA ILE A 204 42.46 21.98 -22.22
C ILE A 204 42.13 22.15 -20.74
N LEU A 205 42.18 21.06 -19.99
CA LEU A 205 41.96 21.04 -18.55
C LEU A 205 43.31 21.03 -17.82
N GLN A 206 43.48 21.88 -16.81
CA GLN A 206 44.62 21.75 -15.89
C GLN A 206 44.37 20.57 -14.93
N PRO A 207 45.40 19.93 -14.36
CA PRO A 207 45.22 18.82 -13.40
C PRO A 207 44.31 19.19 -12.22
N GLU A 208 44.32 20.47 -11.83
CA GLU A 208 43.49 21.08 -10.80
C GLU A 208 42.00 21.16 -11.22
N ASP A 209 41.70 21.32 -12.51
CA ASP A 209 40.32 21.31 -13.04
C ASP A 209 39.71 19.89 -13.09
N ILE A 210 40.55 18.85 -13.03
CA ILE A 210 40.16 17.44 -13.07
C ILE A 210 40.09 16.86 -11.64
N TRP A 211 40.90 17.38 -10.71
CA TRP A 211 40.97 17.01 -9.30
C TRP A 211 41.20 18.25 -8.42
N THR A 212 40.14 18.93 -7.98
CA THR A 212 40.23 19.97 -6.94
C THR A 212 39.50 19.51 -5.68
N GLU A 213 40.28 19.12 -4.67
CA GLU A 213 39.88 19.06 -3.25
C GLU A 213 39.77 20.47 -2.63
N SER A 214 40.22 21.50 -3.34
CA SER A 214 40.15 22.90 -2.94
C SER A 214 39.22 23.65 -3.89
N GLY A 215 38.06 24.09 -3.41
CA GLY A 215 37.01 24.76 -4.20
C GLY A 215 37.38 26.11 -4.84
N ALA A 216 38.43 26.13 -5.66
CA ALA A 216 38.71 27.17 -6.64
C ALA A 216 37.87 26.91 -7.91
N PRO A 217 37.34 27.95 -8.58
CA PRO A 217 36.51 27.79 -9.76
C PRO A 217 37.31 27.15 -10.90
N SER A 218 36.76 26.10 -11.51
CA SER A 218 37.31 25.50 -12.73
C SER A 218 37.41 26.56 -13.82
N ALA A 219 38.46 26.52 -14.64
CA ALA A 219 38.69 27.48 -15.74
C ALA A 219 37.53 27.56 -16.76
N LEU A 220 36.63 26.56 -16.78
CA LEU A 220 35.55 26.44 -17.77
C LEU A 220 34.22 27.09 -17.31
N GLN A 221 34.25 28.41 -17.13
CA GLN A 221 33.08 29.17 -16.69
C GLN A 221 32.20 29.62 -17.88
N LEU A 222 31.19 28.82 -18.22
CA LEU A 222 30.28 29.11 -19.35
C LEU A 222 29.38 30.34 -19.14
N LEU A 223 29.07 30.68 -17.88
CA LEU A 223 28.22 31.80 -17.52
C LEU A 223 28.98 32.82 -16.70
N ASP A 224 28.86 34.10 -17.05
CA ASP A 224 29.45 35.20 -16.30
C ASP A 224 28.73 35.38 -14.95
N PRO A 225 29.41 35.12 -13.81
CA PRO A 225 28.83 35.14 -12.47
C PRO A 225 28.43 36.55 -12.02
N SER A 226 28.97 37.60 -12.65
CA SER A 226 28.54 38.97 -12.38
C SER A 226 27.20 39.32 -13.06
N SER A 227 26.79 38.51 -14.04
CA SER A 227 25.61 38.74 -14.87
C SER A 227 24.47 37.74 -14.63
N VAL A 228 24.77 36.62 -13.97
CA VAL A 228 23.83 35.52 -13.69
C VAL A 228 23.82 35.24 -12.19
N GLN A 229 22.65 35.37 -11.57
CA GLN A 229 22.43 34.92 -10.20
C GLN A 229 21.97 33.46 -10.23
N GLN A 230 22.51 32.62 -9.35
CA GLN A 230 22.31 31.18 -9.34
C GLN A 230 21.92 30.71 -7.93
N TYR A 231 20.83 29.95 -7.83
CA TYR A 231 20.31 29.46 -6.55
C TYR A 231 20.01 27.96 -6.66
N THR A 232 20.31 27.20 -5.61
CA THR A 232 20.07 25.76 -5.57
C THR A 232 19.27 25.39 -4.33
N PHE A 233 18.29 24.52 -4.50
CA PHE A 233 17.46 23.95 -3.44
C PHE A 233 17.62 22.44 -3.46
N TRP A 234 17.97 21.88 -2.31
CA TRP A 234 18.05 20.45 -2.06
C TRP A 234 17.02 20.08 -1.00
N ASP A 235 16.15 19.14 -1.32
CA ASP A 235 15.14 18.71 -0.35
C ASP A 235 14.67 17.27 -0.66
N ILE A 236 13.93 16.69 0.27
CA ILE A 236 13.16 15.47 0.01
C ILE A 236 11.84 15.87 -0.65
N ASP A 237 11.35 15.07 -1.59
CA ASP A 237 10.16 15.43 -2.36
C ASP A 237 8.85 15.40 -1.54
N THR A 238 8.89 14.83 -0.33
CA THR A 238 7.78 14.85 0.63
C THR A 238 7.89 15.94 1.69
N SER A 239 8.85 16.85 1.55
CA SER A 239 9.00 17.98 2.47
C SER A 239 7.87 18.99 2.27
N ASP A 240 7.38 19.59 3.34
CA ASP A 240 6.39 20.67 3.28
C ASP A 240 6.95 21.91 2.55
N SER A 241 8.28 22.08 2.48
CA SER A 241 8.97 23.12 1.72
C SER A 241 9.23 22.80 0.25
N ALA A 242 8.88 21.60 -0.24
CA ALA A 242 9.31 21.10 -1.56
C ALA A 242 8.89 22.01 -2.73
N ASN A 243 7.78 22.72 -2.60
CA ASN A 243 7.24 23.59 -3.66
C ASN A 243 7.81 25.03 -3.65
N ALA A 244 8.55 25.43 -2.61
CA ALA A 244 9.10 26.79 -2.48
C ALA A 244 9.95 27.24 -3.70
N PRO A 245 10.82 26.40 -4.31
CA PRO A 245 11.63 26.81 -5.46
C PRO A 245 10.79 27.20 -6.68
N VAL A 246 9.66 26.53 -6.88
CA VAL A 246 8.75 26.78 -8.01
C VAL A 246 8.09 28.15 -7.83
N ALA A 247 7.54 28.42 -6.65
CA ALA A 247 6.92 29.71 -6.33
C ALA A 247 7.93 30.87 -6.44
N LEU A 248 9.15 30.67 -5.94
CA LEU A 248 10.24 31.64 -6.04
C LEU A 248 10.65 31.88 -7.50
N GLY A 249 10.79 30.83 -8.31
CA GLY A 249 11.10 30.95 -9.73
C GLY A 249 10.04 31.77 -10.48
N GLN A 250 8.76 31.49 -10.24
CA GLN A 250 7.63 32.23 -10.81
C GLN A 250 7.62 33.69 -10.34
N ALA A 251 7.80 33.94 -9.05
CA ALA A 251 7.84 35.29 -8.49
C ALA A 251 9.00 36.11 -9.08
N LEU A 252 10.18 35.51 -9.30
CA LEU A 252 11.30 36.17 -9.96
C LEU A 252 11.01 36.45 -11.45
N ALA A 253 10.31 35.54 -12.13
CA ALA A 253 9.95 35.66 -13.53
C ALA A 253 8.92 36.77 -13.82
N THR A 254 8.16 37.22 -12.81
CA THR A 254 7.25 38.38 -12.95
C THR A 254 7.98 39.67 -13.34
N ASP A 255 9.29 39.77 -13.10
CA ASP A 255 10.10 40.91 -13.54
C ASP A 255 10.51 40.75 -15.00
N SER A 256 9.86 41.50 -15.89
CA SER A 256 10.11 41.43 -17.33
C SER A 256 11.55 41.78 -17.75
N ALA A 257 12.33 42.43 -16.87
CA ALA A 257 13.73 42.76 -17.11
C ALA A 257 14.68 41.57 -16.91
N ASN A 258 14.18 40.46 -16.36
CA ASN A 258 14.97 39.25 -16.11
C ASN A 258 14.38 38.05 -16.86
N ASN A 259 15.27 37.17 -17.29
CA ASN A 259 14.97 35.82 -17.72
C ASN A 259 15.29 34.89 -16.56
N VAL A 260 14.33 34.03 -16.22
CA VAL A 260 14.45 33.08 -15.11
C VAL A 260 14.28 31.66 -15.65
N THR A 261 15.25 30.82 -15.35
CA THR A 261 15.22 29.39 -15.65
C THR A 261 15.19 28.60 -14.36
N THR A 262 14.37 27.55 -14.30
CA THR A 262 14.14 26.67 -13.17
C THR A 262 14.29 25.23 -13.62
N LYS A 263 15.35 24.54 -13.22
CA LYS A 263 15.55 23.12 -13.53
C LYS A 263 15.39 22.29 -12.27
N THR A 264 14.37 21.43 -12.25
CA THR A 264 14.16 20.47 -11.16
C THR A 264 14.40 19.06 -11.66
N GLY A 265 15.25 18.32 -10.96
CA GLY A 265 15.44 16.88 -11.15
C GLY A 265 15.06 16.12 -9.89
N TYR A 266 14.56 14.90 -10.06
CA TYR A 266 14.21 13.99 -8.96
C TYR A 266 15.03 12.71 -9.06
N ASP A 267 15.60 12.29 -7.94
CA ASP A 267 16.11 10.93 -7.73
C ASP A 267 15.13 10.17 -6.84
N ASN A 268 14.22 9.46 -7.51
CA ASN A 268 13.16 8.68 -6.89
C ASN A 268 13.65 7.36 -6.26
N LEU A 269 14.91 6.99 -6.48
CA LEU A 269 15.47 5.72 -5.98
C LEU A 269 16.09 5.88 -4.59
N ILE A 270 16.46 7.10 -4.20
CA ILE A 270 17.14 7.40 -2.94
C ILE A 270 16.16 8.04 -1.95
N GLN A 271 16.11 7.52 -0.72
CA GLN A 271 15.27 8.02 0.39
C GLN A 271 13.76 8.12 0.10
N GLY A 272 13.25 7.42 -0.93
CA GLY A 272 11.85 7.54 -1.34
C GLY A 272 11.53 8.84 -2.08
N GLY A 273 12.56 9.55 -2.57
CA GLY A 273 12.45 10.77 -3.37
C GLY A 273 13.29 11.94 -2.84
N VAL A 274 14.44 12.19 -3.48
CA VAL A 274 15.22 13.43 -3.29
C VAL A 274 15.04 14.30 -4.53
N PHE A 275 14.94 15.62 -4.36
CA PHE A 275 14.94 16.52 -5.50
C PHE A 275 15.96 17.65 -5.34
N ARG A 276 16.41 18.11 -6.50
CA ARG A 276 17.27 19.28 -6.64
C ARG A 276 16.62 20.25 -7.60
N SER A 277 16.36 21.47 -7.14
CA SER A 277 15.87 22.56 -7.99
C SER A 277 16.89 23.68 -8.12
N ASN A 278 17.20 24.04 -9.35
CA ASN A 278 18.19 25.05 -9.72
C ASN A 278 17.46 26.24 -10.32
N ILE A 279 17.66 27.44 -9.80
CA ILE A 279 17.10 28.69 -10.33
C ILE A 279 18.24 29.56 -10.84
N ARG A 280 18.20 29.96 -12.12
CA ARG A 280 19.11 30.98 -12.67
C ARG A 280 18.34 32.20 -13.12
N LYS A 281 18.85 33.38 -12.77
CA LYS A 281 18.27 34.67 -13.13
C LYS A 281 19.32 35.54 -13.82
N SER A 282 18.98 36.06 -15.00
CA SER A 282 19.85 36.98 -15.74
C SER A 282 19.06 37.99 -16.57
N LYS A 283 19.70 39.08 -16.97
CA LYS A 283 19.14 40.04 -17.92
C LYS A 283 19.10 39.53 -19.37
N LYS A 284 19.84 38.45 -19.67
CA LYS A 284 19.88 37.81 -20.99
C LYS A 284 19.27 36.41 -20.92
N THR A 285 18.85 35.88 -22.06
CA THR A 285 18.45 34.47 -22.17
C THR A 285 19.64 33.59 -21.81
N ILE A 286 19.41 32.60 -20.96
CA ILE A 286 20.41 31.61 -20.55
C ILE A 286 19.96 30.25 -21.05
N GLU A 287 20.87 29.56 -21.72
CA GLU A 287 20.69 28.16 -22.08
C GLU A 287 21.66 27.34 -21.22
N ALA A 288 21.17 26.71 -20.16
CA ALA A 288 22.02 26.00 -19.20
C ALA A 288 21.31 24.75 -18.68
N SER A 289 21.22 23.73 -19.51
CA SER A 289 20.59 22.44 -19.17
C SER A 289 21.42 21.56 -18.23
N TYR A 290 22.45 22.10 -17.59
CA TYR A 290 23.29 21.43 -16.58
C TYR A 290 23.02 21.97 -15.18
N SER A 291 23.40 21.22 -14.15
CA SER A 291 23.22 21.59 -12.74
C SER A 291 24.09 22.78 -12.32
N ILE A 292 23.74 23.47 -11.24
CA ILE A 292 24.51 24.63 -10.75
C ILE A 292 25.66 24.14 -9.86
N ASP A 293 26.89 24.18 -10.34
CA ASP A 293 28.05 23.75 -9.54
C ASP A 293 28.48 24.82 -8.51
N ALA A 294 28.15 26.09 -8.76
CA ALA A 294 28.43 27.22 -7.87
C ALA A 294 27.20 28.13 -7.77
N ALA A 295 26.51 28.09 -6.63
CA ALA A 295 25.33 28.90 -6.34
C ALA A 295 25.66 30.06 -5.39
N ASP A 296 24.96 31.18 -5.56
CA ASP A 296 24.98 32.32 -4.63
C ASP A 296 24.32 31.95 -3.30
N VAL A 297 23.26 31.13 -3.34
CA VAL A 297 22.53 30.61 -2.17
C VAL A 297 22.20 29.15 -2.40
N VAL A 298 22.46 28.33 -1.37
CA VAL A 298 22.08 26.92 -1.31
C VAL A 298 21.11 26.73 -0.15
N TYR A 299 19.91 26.24 -0.44
CA TYR A 299 18.95 25.78 0.56
C TYR A 299 19.02 24.26 0.69
N VAL A 300 18.92 23.77 1.93
CA VAL A 300 18.89 22.35 2.25
C VAL A 300 17.77 22.09 3.25
N GLY A 301 16.72 21.40 2.83
CA GLY A 301 15.53 21.13 3.67
C GLY A 301 15.71 19.97 4.66
N GLY A 302 16.63 19.03 4.38
CA GLY A 302 16.87 17.86 5.22
C GLY A 302 18.32 17.63 5.59
N GLU A 303 18.62 17.44 6.88
CA GLU A 303 19.96 17.11 7.37
C GLU A 303 20.49 15.78 6.78
N SER A 304 19.61 14.85 6.43
CA SER A 304 19.98 13.56 5.86
C SER A 304 20.64 13.67 4.49
N LEU A 305 20.33 14.73 3.71
CA LEU A 305 20.82 14.92 2.34
C LEU A 305 22.31 15.16 2.30
N LEU A 306 22.77 16.02 3.19
CA LEU A 306 24.16 16.36 3.36
C LEU A 306 25.01 15.11 3.69
N LYS A 307 24.43 14.01 4.21
CA LYS A 307 25.12 12.74 4.54
C LYS A 307 25.46 11.91 3.32
N MET A 308 24.75 12.11 2.21
CA MET A 308 24.79 11.26 1.01
C MET A 308 25.38 12.00 -0.17
N TYR A 309 25.07 13.29 -0.26
CA TYR A 309 25.56 14.17 -1.31
C TYR A 309 26.61 15.11 -0.76
N ASP A 310 27.63 15.37 -1.56
CA ASP A 310 28.58 16.46 -1.35
C ASP A 310 27.88 17.78 -1.67
N ILE A 311 26.93 18.15 -0.81
CA ILE A 311 26.23 19.43 -0.85
C ILE A 311 27.08 20.49 -0.13
N LEU A 312 28.36 20.20 0.13
CA LEU A 312 28.97 20.35 1.45
C LEU A 312 28.30 19.27 2.36
N GLY A 313 29.06 18.39 3.05
CA GLY A 313 28.55 17.15 3.72
C GLY A 313 27.73 17.22 5.05
N VAL A 314 27.28 16.07 5.65
CA VAL A 314 26.71 15.92 7.05
C VAL A 314 27.30 14.79 7.99
N LYS A 315 27.32 14.93 9.35
CA LYS A 315 26.63 14.04 10.37
C LYS A 315 26.76 14.39 11.88
N ASP A 316 25.60 14.70 12.49
CA ASP A 316 25.09 14.69 13.91
C ASP A 316 26.03 14.53 15.14
N ASP A 317 25.84 15.18 16.30
CA ASP A 317 25.02 16.32 16.71
C ASP A 317 25.64 17.03 17.92
N ASP A 318 25.97 18.29 17.68
CA ASP A 318 25.69 19.47 18.51
C ASP A 318 26.14 20.64 17.64
N LEU A 319 25.36 20.89 16.57
CA LEU A 319 25.61 21.77 15.41
C LEU A 319 27.02 21.70 14.76
N GLU A 320 28.09 21.97 15.51
CA GLU A 320 29.47 21.57 15.20
C GLU A 320 29.64 20.07 15.05
N LYS A 321 28.90 19.25 15.81
CA LYS A 321 28.86 17.81 15.53
C LYS A 321 27.79 17.44 14.50
N LYS A 322 26.79 18.29 14.16
CA LYS A 322 25.83 17.99 13.05
C LYS A 322 26.45 18.09 11.68
N LEU A 323 27.26 19.12 11.51
CA LEU A 323 27.92 19.45 10.26
C LEU A 323 29.29 18.77 10.27
N PRO A 324 29.66 17.99 9.26
CA PRO A 324 30.87 17.21 9.21
C PRO A 324 31.98 18.14 8.82
N VAL A 325 33.17 17.66 9.12
CA VAL A 325 34.42 18.37 8.92
C VAL A 325 34.53 18.91 7.49
N GLU A 326 34.17 18.12 6.48
CA GLU A 326 34.19 18.54 5.07
C GLU A 326 33.29 19.75 4.78
N PHE A 327 32.05 19.78 5.31
CA PHE A 327 31.13 20.91 5.17
C PHE A 327 31.67 22.16 5.87
N ARG A 328 32.18 21.98 7.09
CA ARG A 328 32.70 23.06 7.93
C ARG A 328 33.95 23.69 7.31
N ASN A 329 34.88 22.86 6.84
CA ASN A 329 36.10 23.25 6.13
C ASN A 329 35.75 24.04 4.86
N ALA A 330 34.83 23.52 4.05
CA ALA A 330 34.47 24.17 2.80
C ALA A 330 33.66 25.46 3.00
N LEU A 331 32.79 25.55 4.02
CA LEU A 331 32.14 26.81 4.41
C LEU A 331 33.16 27.87 4.83
N ALA A 332 34.12 27.49 5.68
CA ALA A 332 35.14 28.39 6.18
C ALA A 332 36.10 28.85 5.06
N ALA A 333 36.52 27.94 4.18
CA ALA A 333 37.37 28.24 3.03
C ALA A 333 36.70 29.18 2.02
N LYS A 334 35.39 29.00 1.79
CA LYS A 334 34.60 29.86 0.89
C LYS A 334 34.14 31.17 1.53
N GLY A 335 34.27 31.33 2.85
CA GLY A 335 33.77 32.50 3.57
C GLY A 335 32.25 32.67 3.49
N ALA A 336 31.52 31.56 3.34
CA ALA A 336 30.08 31.57 3.18
C ALA A 336 29.34 31.97 4.48
N LYS A 337 28.10 32.45 4.38
CA LYS A 337 27.25 32.71 5.56
C LYS A 337 26.30 31.54 5.78
N LEU A 338 26.20 31.06 7.02
CA LEU A 338 25.30 29.97 7.40
C LEU A 338 24.07 30.50 8.13
N TYR A 339 22.88 30.24 7.59
CA TYR A 339 21.60 30.55 8.23
C TYR A 339 20.90 29.24 8.61
N ILE A 340 20.23 29.23 9.76
CA ILE A 340 19.36 28.14 10.20
C ILE A 340 17.93 28.64 10.21
N LEU A 341 17.04 27.89 9.55
CA LEU A 341 15.60 28.06 9.63
C LEU A 341 15.03 26.95 10.51
N ASP A 342 14.31 27.32 11.57
CA ASP A 342 13.68 26.42 12.53
C ASP A 342 12.14 26.61 12.49
N PRO A 343 11.43 25.95 11.55
CA PRO A 343 9.98 26.14 11.37
C PRO A 343 9.15 25.86 12.64
N PRO A 344 9.43 24.81 13.45
CA PRO A 344 8.74 24.57 14.72
C PRO A 344 8.81 25.71 15.75
N ALA A 345 9.77 26.64 15.63
CA ALA A 345 9.86 27.81 16.51
C ALA A 345 8.71 28.82 16.31
N VAL A 346 7.93 28.69 15.22
CA VAL A 346 6.77 29.52 14.91
C VAL A 346 5.48 28.75 15.21
N GLU A 347 4.70 29.23 16.17
CA GLU A 347 3.47 28.56 16.66
C GLU A 347 2.46 28.26 15.54
N VAL A 348 2.33 29.17 14.56
CA VAL A 348 1.42 28.98 13.42
C VAL A 348 1.82 27.75 12.58
N ILE A 349 3.12 27.53 12.39
CA ILE A 349 3.65 26.41 11.59
C ILE A 349 3.63 25.11 12.40
N ALA A 350 3.89 25.19 13.71
CA ALA A 350 3.75 24.03 14.59
C ALA A 350 2.31 23.45 14.60
N ASN A 351 1.30 24.30 14.37
CA ASN A 351 -0.10 23.88 14.27
C ASN A 351 -0.52 23.48 12.85
N ASP A 352 0.13 24.03 11.82
CA ASP A 352 -0.14 23.76 10.41
C ASP A 352 1.16 23.69 9.59
N PRO A 353 1.80 22.49 9.53
CA PRO A 353 3.08 22.29 8.83
C PRO A 353 3.05 22.67 7.34
N ALA A 354 1.87 22.63 6.70
CA ALA A 354 1.73 23.00 5.30
C ALA A 354 2.11 24.48 5.00
N GLN A 355 2.19 25.33 6.04
CA GLN A 355 2.62 26.72 5.91
C GLN A 355 4.16 26.90 5.93
N GLU A 356 4.92 25.84 6.17
CA GLU A 356 6.39 25.85 6.16
C GLU A 356 6.95 26.32 4.80
N VAL A 357 6.25 26.00 3.70
CA VAL A 357 6.60 26.48 2.34
C VAL A 357 6.74 27.99 2.30
N TYR A 358 5.79 28.72 2.89
CA TYR A 358 5.76 30.18 2.90
C TYR A 358 6.88 30.75 3.76
N LEU A 359 7.19 30.11 4.89
CA LEU A 359 8.30 30.51 5.74
C LEU A 359 9.64 30.36 4.98
N THR A 360 9.81 29.25 4.26
CA THR A 360 11.00 28.97 3.45
C THR A 360 11.18 30.00 2.34
N GLU A 361 10.12 30.35 1.63
CA GLU A 361 10.15 31.40 0.60
C GLU A 361 10.54 32.77 1.16
N LEU A 362 10.00 33.15 2.32
CA LEU A 362 10.32 34.42 2.98
C LEU A 362 11.77 34.43 3.49
N ALA A 363 12.23 33.32 4.07
CA ALA A 363 13.62 33.17 4.50
C ALA A 363 14.57 33.31 3.32
N PHE A 364 14.26 32.67 2.18
CA PHE A 364 15.04 32.82 0.96
C PHE A 364 15.08 34.27 0.47
N LEU A 365 13.95 34.99 0.43
CA LEU A 365 13.94 36.39 0.02
C LEU A 365 14.85 37.25 0.90
N ARG A 366 14.82 37.05 2.22
CA ARG A 366 15.64 37.81 3.17
C ARG A 366 17.13 37.54 3.02
N VAL A 367 17.51 36.28 2.76
CA VAL A 367 18.91 35.87 2.63
C VAL A 367 19.47 36.18 1.23
N ALA A 368 18.77 35.76 0.18
CA ALA A 368 19.24 35.85 -1.20
C ALA A 368 19.02 37.24 -1.82
N LEU A 369 17.94 37.92 -1.44
CA LEU A 369 17.46 39.14 -2.10
C LEU A 369 16.98 40.20 -1.09
N PRO A 370 17.79 40.60 -0.10
CA PRO A 370 17.37 41.50 0.99
C PRO A 370 16.81 42.84 0.49
N ASN A 371 17.37 43.37 -0.61
CA ASN A 371 16.93 44.63 -1.21
C ASN A 371 15.54 44.55 -1.87
N LEU A 372 15.05 43.34 -2.14
CA LEU A 372 13.77 43.07 -2.77
C LEU A 372 12.77 42.46 -1.79
N GLU A 373 13.03 42.43 -0.49
CA GLU A 373 12.17 41.71 0.46
C GLU A 373 10.71 42.22 0.44
N LYS A 374 10.51 43.54 0.45
CA LYS A 374 9.16 44.14 0.43
C LYS A 374 8.42 43.92 -0.89
N THR A 375 9.11 44.11 -2.02
CA THR A 375 8.54 43.92 -3.37
C THR A 375 8.41 42.44 -3.73
N GLY A 376 9.30 41.60 -3.21
CA GLY A 376 9.31 40.14 -3.35
C GLY A 376 8.15 39.50 -2.61
N LEU A 377 7.81 40.00 -1.41
CA LEU A 377 6.62 39.54 -0.67
C LEU A 377 5.33 39.74 -1.48
N GLN A 378 5.19 40.88 -2.16
CA GLN A 378 4.02 41.13 -3.03
C GLN A 378 3.98 40.18 -4.23
N LYS A 379 5.15 39.88 -4.81
CA LYS A 379 5.27 38.96 -5.94
C LYS A 379 4.97 37.51 -5.52
N LEU A 380 5.49 37.06 -4.38
CA LEU A 380 5.13 35.76 -3.82
C LEU A 380 3.64 35.68 -3.51
N ALA A 381 3.05 36.73 -2.94
CA ALA A 381 1.62 36.77 -2.69
C ALA A 381 0.77 36.65 -3.97
N SER A 382 1.25 37.19 -5.10
CA SER A 382 0.58 37.03 -6.40
C SER A 382 0.66 35.60 -6.95
N VAL A 383 1.68 34.85 -6.56
CA VAL A 383 1.88 33.44 -6.96
C VAL A 383 1.10 32.50 -6.05
N ASN A 384 1.18 32.70 -4.73
CA ASN A 384 0.57 31.83 -3.72
C ASN A 384 -0.91 32.15 -3.44
N GLY A 385 -1.38 33.34 -3.81
CA GLY A 385 -2.77 33.77 -3.62
C GLY A 385 -3.13 34.27 -2.21
N THR A 386 -2.18 34.33 -1.26
CA THR A 386 -2.43 34.62 0.16
C THR A 386 -1.47 35.68 0.73
N ILE A 387 -1.79 36.96 0.55
CA ILE A 387 -0.93 38.07 1.06
C ILE A 387 -0.94 38.19 2.58
N GLU A 388 -2.07 37.92 3.23
CA GLU A 388 -2.25 38.09 4.68
C GLU A 388 -1.36 37.12 5.47
N THR A 389 -1.39 35.83 5.11
CA THR A 389 -0.55 34.77 5.68
C THR A 389 0.94 35.09 5.56
N LEU A 390 1.39 35.51 4.37
CA LEU A 390 2.79 35.89 4.14
C LEU A 390 3.21 37.10 4.99
N GLN A 391 2.32 38.09 5.19
CA GLN A 391 2.61 39.25 6.02
C GLN A 391 2.68 38.90 7.51
N GLU A 392 1.87 37.97 7.99
CA GLU A 392 1.92 37.48 9.37
C GLU A 392 3.19 36.70 9.62
N LEU A 393 3.52 35.74 8.75
CA LEU A 393 4.76 34.96 8.84
C LEU A 393 6.01 35.84 8.73
N ALA A 394 6.01 36.86 7.86
CA ALA A 394 7.13 37.77 7.72
C ALA A 394 7.46 38.55 9.02
N LYS A 395 6.46 38.82 9.87
CA LYS A 395 6.64 39.50 11.18
C LYS A 395 7.30 38.60 12.22
N VAL A 396 7.10 37.29 12.11
CA VAL A 396 7.61 36.29 13.07
C VAL A 396 8.80 35.51 12.53
N LEU A 397 9.24 35.76 11.29
CA LEU A 397 10.36 35.06 10.66
C LEU A 397 11.67 35.16 11.47
N ASP A 398 11.91 36.26 12.19
CA ASP A 398 13.10 36.41 13.04
C ASP A 398 13.13 35.43 14.23
N ASN A 399 11.99 34.83 14.59
CA ASN A 399 11.92 33.77 15.60
C ASN A 399 12.41 32.41 15.06
N ALA A 400 12.35 32.20 13.75
CA ALA A 400 12.74 30.95 13.09
C ALA A 400 14.08 31.04 12.34
N LEU A 401 14.45 32.22 11.82
CA LEU A 401 15.64 32.41 10.99
C LEU A 401 16.77 33.07 11.79
N ARG A 402 17.89 32.37 11.95
CA ARG A 402 19.09 32.90 12.64
C ARG A 402 20.36 32.74 11.83
N LEU A 403 21.24 33.73 11.90
CA LEU A 403 22.60 33.67 11.38
C LEU A 403 23.52 32.95 12.38
N VAL A 404 24.34 32.03 11.89
CA VAL A 404 25.35 31.32 12.68
C VAL A 404 26.71 31.94 12.39
N GLU A 405 27.44 32.32 13.44
CA GLU A 405 28.82 32.76 13.30
C GLU A 405 29.73 31.55 13.05
N ILE A 406 30.53 31.60 11.97
CA ILE A 406 31.44 30.51 11.59
C ILE A 406 32.77 30.71 12.34
N PRO A 407 33.17 29.75 13.21
CA PRO A 407 34.46 29.82 13.90
C PRO A 407 35.64 29.73 12.91
N LYS A 408 36.71 30.49 13.17
CA LYS A 408 37.94 30.42 12.36
C LYS A 408 38.65 29.06 12.44
N THR A 409 38.37 28.27 13.49
CA THR A 409 38.93 26.93 13.70
C THR A 409 38.49 25.93 12.64
N TRP A 410 37.33 26.14 12.01
CA TRP A 410 36.81 25.31 10.92
C TRP A 410 37.67 25.35 9.66
N ALA A 411 38.59 26.32 9.50
CA ALA A 411 39.50 26.34 8.35
C ALA A 411 40.74 25.44 8.52
N THR A 412 40.98 24.92 9.73
CA THR A 412 42.25 24.29 10.14
C THR A 412 42.10 22.87 10.70
N GLU A 413 40.90 22.28 10.69
CA GLU A 413 40.71 20.89 11.13
C GLU A 413 41.29 19.91 10.10
N GLU A 414 42.27 19.10 10.52
CA GLU A 414 42.89 18.05 9.68
C GLU A 414 41.91 16.91 9.40
N LEU A 415 41.79 16.53 8.12
CA LEU A 415 40.98 15.39 7.67
C LEU A 415 41.74 14.08 7.98
N GLU A 416 41.34 13.35 9.01
CA GLU A 416 41.82 11.98 9.25
C GLU A 416 41.06 10.99 8.33
N GLY A 417 41.57 10.74 7.12
CA GLY A 417 41.07 9.65 6.25
C GLY A 417 41.17 9.89 4.74
N THR A 418 40.95 8.82 3.96
CA THR A 418 40.81 8.83 2.48
C THR A 418 39.63 9.75 2.06
N PRO A 419 39.74 10.50 0.94
CA PRO A 419 38.71 11.45 0.50
C PRO A 419 37.33 10.81 0.38
N SER A 420 36.28 11.56 0.76
CA SER A 420 34.90 11.06 0.78
C SER A 420 34.37 10.73 -0.61
N SER A 421 33.59 9.65 -0.68
CA SER A 421 32.96 9.15 -1.91
C SER A 421 31.54 9.69 -2.10
N LEU A 422 31.23 10.89 -1.58
CA LEU A 422 29.88 11.48 -1.65
C LEU A 422 29.52 11.87 -3.09
N PHE A 423 28.23 11.79 -3.42
CA PHE A 423 27.75 12.14 -4.75
C PHE A 423 27.67 13.66 -4.91
N LYS A 424 28.23 14.23 -5.98
CA LYS A 424 28.18 15.69 -6.24
C LYS A 424 26.83 16.18 -6.80
N ASP A 425 26.04 15.26 -7.34
CA ASP A 425 24.72 15.56 -7.91
C ASP A 425 23.76 14.38 -7.76
N ILE A 426 22.46 14.63 -7.93
CA ILE A 426 21.43 13.59 -7.97
C ILE A 426 21.49 12.79 -9.28
N CYS A 427 21.22 11.49 -9.22
CA CYS A 427 20.96 10.69 -10.41
C CYS A 427 19.51 10.89 -10.82
N THR A 428 19.26 11.91 -11.66
CA THR A 428 17.90 12.27 -12.09
C THR A 428 17.24 11.07 -12.78
N SER A 429 16.33 10.40 -12.07
CA SER A 429 15.55 9.26 -12.55
C SER A 429 14.15 9.68 -13.00
N SER A 430 13.69 10.86 -12.60
CA SER A 430 12.38 11.40 -12.94
C SER A 430 12.38 12.93 -13.05
N PHE A 431 11.42 13.45 -13.82
CA PHE A 431 11.10 14.88 -13.90
C PHE A 431 9.96 15.29 -12.97
N VAL A 432 9.37 14.34 -12.25
CA VAL A 432 8.32 14.53 -11.25
C VAL A 432 8.72 13.84 -9.95
N ALA A 433 8.19 14.34 -8.84
CA ALA A 433 8.32 13.71 -7.54
C ALA A 433 7.95 12.23 -7.60
N TYR A 434 8.50 11.45 -6.67
CA TYR A 434 8.11 10.07 -6.50
C TYR A 434 6.61 10.02 -6.27
N ASP A 435 5.89 9.44 -7.23
CA ASP A 435 4.48 9.13 -7.05
C ASP A 435 4.44 8.04 -6.00
N LYS A 436 4.37 8.45 -4.73
CA LYS A 436 3.92 7.58 -3.66
C LYS A 436 2.51 7.20 -4.07
N ILE A 437 2.42 6.08 -4.78
CA ILE A 437 1.25 5.24 -4.72
C ILE A 437 1.21 4.82 -3.25
N GLU A 438 0.70 5.71 -2.40
CA GLU A 438 -0.04 5.31 -1.23
C GLU A 438 -1.10 4.42 -1.82
N VAL A 439 -0.82 3.12 -1.79
CA VAL A 439 -1.85 2.12 -1.98
C VAL A 439 -2.76 2.43 -0.82
N ASP A 440 -3.81 3.20 -1.10
CA ASP A 440 -4.90 3.43 -0.18
C ASP A 440 -5.14 2.09 0.50
N PRO A 441 -5.08 2.01 1.85
CA PRO A 441 -5.39 0.74 2.51
C PRO A 441 -6.71 0.28 1.91
N PRO A 442 -6.83 -0.96 1.40
CA PRO A 442 -7.93 -1.36 0.53
C PRO A 442 -9.25 -1.17 1.27
N THR A 443 -9.82 -0.03 0.98
CA THR A 443 -11.15 0.45 1.21
C THR A 443 -11.33 1.23 -0.08
N TYR A 444 -12.36 1.06 -0.89
CA TYR A 444 -13.77 0.89 -0.58
C TYR A 444 -14.34 -0.06 -1.63
N LEU A 445 -15.32 -0.85 -1.23
CA LEU A 445 -16.24 -1.51 -2.15
C LEU A 445 -16.75 -0.48 -3.16
N LYS A 446 -16.44 -0.70 -4.44
CA LYS A 446 -16.65 0.31 -5.47
C LYS A 446 -18.07 0.22 -6.05
N ASP A 447 -18.44 1.28 -6.75
CA ASP A 447 -19.72 1.40 -7.45
C ASP A 447 -19.93 0.29 -8.50
N TRP A 448 -21.18 0.12 -8.95
CA TRP A 448 -21.52 -0.87 -9.98
C TRP A 448 -20.68 -0.71 -11.26
N LYS A 449 -20.19 0.51 -11.58
CA LYS A 449 -19.36 0.76 -12.76
C LYS A 449 -18.01 0.06 -12.65
N THR A 450 -17.45 -0.01 -11.46
CA THR A 450 -16.18 -0.72 -11.23
C THR A 450 -16.39 -2.22 -11.31
N ALA A 451 -17.44 -2.75 -10.68
CA ALA A 451 -17.82 -4.15 -10.83
C ALA A 451 -18.05 -4.51 -12.31
N ALA A 452 -18.74 -3.65 -13.06
CA ALA A 452 -18.96 -3.83 -14.49
C ALA A 452 -17.65 -3.81 -15.29
N LYS A 453 -16.71 -2.90 -15.00
CA LYS A 453 -15.39 -2.87 -15.64
C LYS A 453 -14.61 -4.16 -15.38
N GLY A 454 -14.61 -4.67 -14.14
CA GLY A 454 -13.96 -5.94 -13.80
C GLY A 454 -14.60 -7.13 -14.52
N LEU A 455 -15.93 -7.13 -14.65
CA LEU A 455 -16.66 -8.17 -15.39
C LEU A 455 -16.45 -8.11 -16.91
N ILE A 456 -16.31 -6.91 -17.48
CA ILE A 456 -16.11 -6.68 -18.93
C ILE A 456 -14.65 -6.91 -19.34
N PHE A 457 -13.68 -6.45 -18.54
CA PHE A 457 -12.24 -6.48 -18.83
C PHE A 457 -11.49 -7.44 -17.89
N LYS A 458 -11.89 -8.71 -17.89
CA LYS A 458 -11.44 -9.71 -16.91
C LYS A 458 -9.92 -9.86 -16.85
N GLU A 459 -9.25 -9.77 -18.00
CA GLU A 459 -7.80 -9.90 -18.13
C GLU A 459 -7.06 -8.73 -17.49
N ALA A 460 -7.58 -7.50 -17.66
CA ALA A 460 -6.98 -6.28 -17.11
C ALA A 460 -7.15 -6.18 -15.59
N TYR A 461 -8.26 -6.71 -15.06
CA TYR A 461 -8.60 -6.66 -13.64
C TYR A 461 -8.39 -7.98 -12.90
N GLY A 462 -7.81 -9.00 -13.55
CA GLY A 462 -7.59 -10.32 -12.96
C GLY A 462 -8.87 -11.01 -12.46
N THR A 463 -10.05 -10.65 -13.00
CA THR A 463 -11.35 -11.14 -12.54
C THR A 463 -11.55 -12.58 -12.97
N LYS A 464 -11.74 -13.47 -11.99
CA LYS A 464 -11.92 -14.91 -12.23
C LYS A 464 -13.36 -15.34 -11.92
N PRO A 465 -14.04 -16.09 -12.81
CA PRO A 465 -15.27 -16.76 -12.46
C PRO A 465 -14.95 -17.91 -11.51
N ALA A 466 -15.21 -17.73 -10.22
CA ALA A 466 -15.04 -18.75 -9.21
C ALA A 466 -16.35 -18.94 -8.44
N LEU A 467 -16.78 -20.19 -8.30
CA LEU A 467 -17.81 -20.55 -7.34
C LEU A 467 -17.14 -20.55 -5.96
N ARG A 468 -17.49 -19.56 -5.13
CA ARG A 468 -16.95 -19.39 -3.76
C ARG A 468 -15.42 -19.17 -3.72
N PRO A 469 -14.91 -18.02 -4.23
CA PRO A 469 -13.50 -17.66 -4.12
C PRO A 469 -13.05 -17.34 -2.68
N ASP A 470 -13.98 -17.29 -1.73
CA ASP A 470 -13.82 -16.85 -0.33
C ASP A 470 -12.98 -17.76 0.57
N VAL A 471 -12.68 -18.99 0.15
CA VAL A 471 -12.36 -20.04 1.14
C VAL A 471 -10.87 -20.24 1.40
N ASN A 472 -10.37 -19.55 2.43
CA ASN A 472 -9.25 -20.03 3.25
C ASN A 472 -9.60 -21.37 3.93
N VAL A 473 -10.89 -21.63 4.16
CA VAL A 473 -11.43 -22.85 4.80
C VAL A 473 -12.22 -23.66 3.78
N LYS A 474 -11.79 -24.87 3.43
CA LYS A 474 -12.48 -25.71 2.44
C LYS A 474 -13.97 -25.90 2.78
N THR A 475 -14.87 -25.46 1.89
CA THR A 475 -16.32 -25.63 2.01
C THR A 475 -16.85 -26.77 1.15
N TYR A 476 -18.02 -27.26 1.53
CA TYR A 476 -18.71 -28.37 0.89
C TYR A 476 -20.20 -28.04 0.80
N THR A 477 -20.86 -28.52 -0.25
CA THR A 477 -22.32 -28.51 -0.33
C THR A 477 -22.85 -29.88 0.05
N VAL A 478 -23.69 -29.93 1.07
CA VAL A 478 -24.35 -31.13 1.59
C VAL A 478 -25.87 -30.94 1.52
N HIS A 479 -26.66 -32.01 1.59
CA HIS A 479 -28.12 -31.93 1.45
C HIS A 479 -28.81 -32.44 2.70
N VAL A 480 -29.89 -31.78 3.13
CA VAL A 480 -30.66 -32.25 4.30
C VAL A 480 -31.23 -33.64 4.03
N GLN A 481 -30.85 -34.61 4.84
CA GLN A 481 -31.34 -35.99 4.81
C GLN A 481 -32.51 -36.17 5.79
N GLU A 482 -32.37 -35.64 7.01
CA GLU A 482 -33.39 -35.67 8.05
C GLU A 482 -33.44 -34.32 8.77
N ASN A 483 -34.63 -33.84 9.12
CA ASN A 483 -34.82 -32.70 10.03
C ASN A 483 -35.99 -33.02 10.96
N ARG A 484 -35.70 -33.41 12.21
CA ARG A 484 -36.66 -33.96 13.15
C ARG A 484 -36.55 -33.31 14.52
N ARG A 485 -37.68 -32.81 15.01
CA ARG A 485 -37.77 -32.30 16.38
C ARG A 485 -37.60 -33.44 17.41
N LEU A 486 -36.76 -33.20 18.42
CA LEU A 486 -36.48 -34.11 19.53
C LEU A 486 -37.37 -33.83 20.75
N THR A 487 -37.88 -32.61 20.90
CA THR A 487 -38.82 -32.25 21.97
C THR A 487 -40.28 -32.42 21.53
N PRO A 488 -41.24 -32.63 22.46
CA PRO A 488 -42.66 -32.66 22.11
C PRO A 488 -43.12 -31.35 21.46
N PRO A 489 -44.07 -31.38 20.49
CA PRO A 489 -44.63 -30.17 19.88
C PRO A 489 -45.23 -29.18 20.88
N SER A 490 -45.76 -29.70 21.99
CA SER A 490 -46.35 -28.92 23.09
C SER A 490 -45.33 -28.22 23.98
N TYR A 491 -44.03 -28.50 23.83
CA TYR A 491 -42.98 -27.88 24.60
C TYR A 491 -42.52 -26.57 23.95
N ASP A 492 -42.20 -25.57 24.76
CA ASP A 492 -41.81 -24.23 24.30
C ASP A 492 -40.47 -24.24 23.55
N ARG A 493 -39.52 -25.04 24.01
CA ARG A 493 -38.20 -25.15 23.38
C ARG A 493 -38.20 -26.20 22.28
N ASN A 494 -37.79 -25.79 21.08
CA ASN A 494 -37.55 -26.70 19.96
C ASN A 494 -36.07 -27.11 19.93
N ILE A 495 -35.78 -28.33 20.39
CA ILE A 495 -34.50 -28.99 20.15
C ILE A 495 -34.75 -29.99 19.03
N PHE A 496 -33.90 -29.99 18.00
CA PHE A 496 -34.06 -30.84 16.83
C PHE A 496 -32.74 -31.48 16.41
N HIS A 497 -32.89 -32.64 15.78
CA HIS A 497 -31.86 -33.37 15.08
C HIS A 497 -31.93 -32.99 13.61
N ILE A 498 -30.79 -32.68 13.02
CA ILE A 498 -30.67 -32.49 11.57
C ILE A 498 -29.50 -33.32 11.06
N GLU A 499 -29.73 -34.07 9.99
CA GLU A 499 -28.73 -34.89 9.33
C GLU A 499 -28.56 -34.43 7.89
N PHE A 500 -27.33 -34.40 7.43
CA PHE A 500 -26.99 -34.03 6.06
C PHE A 500 -26.34 -35.21 5.34
N ASP A 501 -26.85 -35.53 4.15
CA ASP A 501 -26.22 -36.43 3.18
C ASP A 501 -25.01 -35.73 2.55
N LEU A 502 -23.86 -36.38 2.65
CA LEU A 502 -22.59 -35.90 2.11
C LEU A 502 -22.49 -36.15 0.60
N GLY A 503 -23.24 -37.09 0.03
CA GLY A 503 -23.20 -37.44 -1.39
C GLY A 503 -21.76 -37.57 -1.92
N ASN A 504 -21.47 -36.86 -3.01
CA ASN A 504 -20.13 -36.81 -3.63
C ASN A 504 -19.29 -35.61 -3.16
N SER A 505 -19.63 -34.96 -2.04
CA SER A 505 -18.93 -33.77 -1.56
C SER A 505 -17.46 -34.03 -1.20
N GLY A 506 -17.13 -35.27 -0.83
CA GLY A 506 -15.80 -35.61 -0.31
C GLY A 506 -15.49 -34.98 1.05
N LEU A 507 -16.52 -34.55 1.79
CA LEU A 507 -16.37 -34.04 3.16
C LEU A 507 -15.95 -35.18 4.09
N THR A 508 -14.82 -34.99 4.76
CA THR A 508 -14.34 -35.85 5.85
C THR A 508 -14.27 -35.05 7.14
N TYR A 509 -14.63 -35.67 8.26
CA TYR A 509 -14.54 -35.06 9.58
C TYR A 509 -14.16 -36.11 10.63
N ASP A 510 -13.44 -35.65 11.65
CA ASP A 510 -13.02 -36.46 12.77
C ASP A 510 -13.94 -36.29 13.99
N ILE A 511 -13.82 -37.23 14.93
CA ILE A 511 -14.55 -37.16 16.19
C ILE A 511 -14.27 -35.85 16.94
N GLY A 512 -15.37 -35.23 17.39
CA GLY A 512 -15.37 -34.00 18.19
C GLY A 512 -15.20 -32.71 17.41
N GLU A 513 -15.09 -32.77 16.09
CA GLU A 513 -15.06 -31.57 15.26
C GLU A 513 -16.42 -30.87 15.20
N ALA A 514 -16.39 -29.59 14.82
CA ALA A 514 -17.58 -28.80 14.62
C ALA A 514 -17.86 -28.59 13.13
N LEU A 515 -19.14 -28.61 12.78
CA LEU A 515 -19.62 -28.25 11.44
C LEU A 515 -19.96 -26.76 11.45
N GLY A 516 -19.22 -25.97 10.68
CA GLY A 516 -19.52 -24.58 10.40
C GLY A 516 -20.61 -24.48 9.34
N ILE A 517 -21.79 -23.99 9.72
CA ILE A 517 -22.93 -23.73 8.84
C ILE A 517 -22.84 -22.30 8.31
N HIS A 518 -22.76 -22.17 6.99
CA HIS A 518 -22.83 -20.87 6.31
C HIS A 518 -24.30 -20.50 6.08
N ALA A 519 -24.97 -20.12 7.17
CA ALA A 519 -26.38 -19.72 7.13
C ALA A 519 -26.58 -18.43 6.33
N GLU A 520 -27.82 -18.22 5.92
CA GLU A 520 -28.32 -17.05 5.20
C GLU A 520 -29.30 -16.26 6.08
N ASN A 521 -29.45 -14.96 5.80
CA ASN A 521 -30.49 -14.13 6.42
C ASN A 521 -31.89 -14.57 6.02
N ASP A 522 -32.90 -14.16 6.81
CA ASP A 522 -34.29 -14.45 6.50
C ASP A 522 -34.75 -13.66 5.27
N GLU A 523 -35.30 -14.36 4.28
CA GLU A 523 -35.78 -13.76 3.02
C GLU A 523 -36.77 -12.61 3.27
N VAL A 524 -37.67 -12.77 4.24
CA VAL A 524 -38.68 -11.75 4.55
C VAL A 524 -38.04 -10.51 5.16
N GLU A 525 -37.11 -10.67 6.11
CA GLU A 525 -36.39 -9.53 6.71
C GLU A 525 -35.55 -8.79 5.67
N VAL A 526 -34.92 -9.52 4.73
CA VAL A 526 -34.13 -8.91 3.63
C VAL A 526 -35.03 -8.13 2.68
N GLU A 527 -36.16 -8.68 2.26
CA GLU A 527 -37.11 -7.99 1.39
C GLU A 527 -37.68 -6.73 2.05
N GLU A 528 -38.03 -6.82 3.34
CA GLU A 528 -38.48 -5.66 4.13
C GLU A 528 -37.39 -4.59 4.24
N PHE A 529 -36.13 -5.00 4.48
CA PHE A 529 -34.98 -4.10 4.51
C PHE A 529 -34.78 -3.37 3.19
N ILE A 530 -34.73 -4.10 2.07
CA ILE A 530 -34.58 -3.54 0.72
C ILE A 530 -35.68 -2.53 0.42
N LYS A 531 -36.93 -2.85 0.80
CA LYS A 531 -38.08 -1.98 0.58
C LYS A 531 -38.01 -0.69 1.38
N PHE A 532 -37.71 -0.74 2.68
CA PHE A 532 -37.66 0.49 3.48
C PHE A 532 -36.43 1.34 3.16
N TYR A 533 -35.29 0.70 2.90
CA TYR A 533 -34.04 1.37 2.56
C TYR A 533 -33.96 1.81 1.09
N LYS A 534 -34.97 1.45 0.28
CA LYS A 534 -35.13 1.83 -1.14
C LYS A 534 -33.97 1.39 -2.03
N LEU A 535 -33.51 0.16 -1.86
CA LEU A 535 -32.43 -0.42 -2.66
C LEU A 535 -32.97 -1.14 -3.91
N ASP A 536 -32.17 -1.21 -4.98
CA ASP A 536 -32.45 -2.11 -6.11
C ASP A 536 -31.86 -3.49 -5.82
N PRO A 537 -32.68 -4.55 -5.65
CA PRO A 537 -32.19 -5.89 -5.34
C PRO A 537 -31.28 -6.49 -6.42
N LYS A 538 -31.33 -5.99 -7.66
CA LYS A 538 -30.58 -6.48 -8.81
C LYS A 538 -29.30 -5.69 -9.08
N GLU A 539 -29.10 -4.56 -8.40
CA GLU A 539 -27.89 -3.77 -8.54
C GLU A 539 -26.66 -4.61 -8.19
N ILE A 540 -25.65 -4.57 -9.04
CA ILE A 540 -24.39 -5.30 -8.85
C ILE A 540 -23.47 -4.43 -8.01
N VAL A 541 -23.01 -4.99 -6.91
CA VAL A 541 -22.17 -4.35 -5.91
C VAL A 541 -20.97 -5.24 -5.61
N GLU A 542 -19.86 -4.60 -5.31
CA GLU A 542 -18.69 -5.27 -4.75
C GLU A 542 -18.90 -5.41 -3.24
N VAL A 543 -18.63 -6.59 -2.66
CA VAL A 543 -18.71 -6.84 -1.21
C VAL A 543 -17.56 -7.70 -0.74
N SER A 544 -17.11 -7.52 0.51
CA SER A 544 -16.07 -8.37 1.07
C SER A 544 -16.55 -9.81 1.22
N SER A 545 -15.62 -10.74 1.03
CA SER A 545 -15.79 -12.15 1.37
C SER A 545 -16.01 -12.30 2.88
N ARG A 546 -16.79 -13.33 3.26
CA ARG A 546 -17.12 -13.63 4.66
C ARG A 546 -15.90 -14.05 5.49
N GLU A 547 -14.89 -14.63 4.85
CA GLU A 547 -13.73 -15.25 5.51
C GLU A 547 -12.45 -14.43 5.35
N ASN A 548 -12.35 -13.62 4.30
CA ASN A 548 -11.23 -12.73 4.06
C ASN A 548 -11.73 -11.36 3.59
N LEU A 549 -11.54 -10.34 4.44
CA LEU A 549 -11.96 -8.97 4.16
C LEU A 549 -11.24 -8.35 2.95
N GLU A 550 -10.03 -8.83 2.62
CA GLU A 550 -9.23 -8.37 1.49
C GLU A 550 -9.73 -8.90 0.15
N VAL A 551 -10.50 -10.00 0.16
CA VAL A 551 -11.07 -10.59 -1.06
C VAL A 551 -12.44 -10.00 -1.31
N LEU A 552 -12.60 -9.39 -2.49
CA LEU A 552 -13.86 -8.76 -2.91
C LEU A 552 -14.63 -9.66 -3.88
N GLU A 553 -15.95 -9.68 -3.73
CA GLU A 553 -16.90 -10.44 -4.53
C GLU A 553 -17.91 -9.52 -5.20
N ASN A 554 -18.21 -9.77 -6.47
CA ASN A 554 -19.32 -9.11 -7.16
C ASN A 554 -20.61 -9.89 -6.92
N ARG A 555 -21.59 -9.25 -6.29
CA ARG A 555 -22.90 -9.81 -5.93
C ARG A 555 -24.01 -8.85 -6.28
N THR A 556 -25.25 -9.32 -6.37
CA THR A 556 -26.38 -8.38 -6.32
C THR A 556 -26.60 -7.90 -4.88
N VAL A 557 -27.21 -6.72 -4.69
CA VAL A 557 -27.60 -6.23 -3.36
C VAL A 557 -28.39 -7.29 -2.57
N TYR A 558 -29.33 -7.97 -3.24
CA TYR A 558 -30.09 -9.07 -2.62
C TYR A 558 -29.18 -10.20 -2.14
N GLN A 559 -28.26 -10.67 -2.99
CA GLN A 559 -27.32 -11.73 -2.61
C GLN A 559 -26.39 -11.32 -1.47
N ALA A 560 -25.91 -10.08 -1.50
CA ALA A 560 -25.05 -9.51 -0.45
C ALA A 560 -25.77 -9.46 0.90
N LEU A 561 -27.02 -8.98 0.94
CA LEU A 561 -27.85 -8.96 2.14
C LEU A 561 -28.21 -10.37 2.62
N MET A 562 -28.42 -11.33 1.71
CA MET A 562 -28.70 -12.72 2.09
C MET A 562 -27.48 -13.45 2.68
N GLN A 563 -26.29 -13.23 2.11
CA GLN A 563 -25.14 -14.14 2.31
C GLN A 563 -23.89 -13.47 2.90
N ASN A 564 -23.68 -12.16 2.69
CA ASN A 564 -22.41 -11.49 2.97
C ASN A 564 -22.46 -10.53 4.17
N VAL A 565 -23.58 -9.84 4.41
CA VAL A 565 -23.67 -8.73 5.38
C VAL A 565 -24.48 -9.12 6.62
N ASP A 566 -23.95 -8.88 7.81
CA ASP A 566 -24.63 -9.14 9.10
C ASP A 566 -25.61 -8.02 9.50
N ILE A 567 -26.52 -7.64 8.59
CA ILE A 567 -27.42 -6.48 8.77
C ILE A 567 -28.44 -6.65 9.91
N PHE A 568 -28.80 -7.89 10.24
CA PHE A 568 -29.68 -8.25 11.36
C PHE A 568 -28.89 -8.70 12.60
N GLY A 569 -27.58 -8.44 12.63
CA GLY A 569 -26.71 -8.67 13.77
C GLY A 569 -26.76 -7.53 14.80
N ARG A 570 -26.03 -7.71 15.90
CA ARG A 570 -25.91 -6.72 16.99
C ARG A 570 -24.86 -5.64 16.62
N PRO A 571 -25.23 -4.35 16.56
CA PRO A 571 -24.29 -3.28 16.22
C PRO A 571 -23.30 -2.99 17.38
N PRO A 572 -21.98 -2.96 17.13
CA PRO A 572 -20.99 -2.49 18.09
C PRO A 572 -20.98 -0.95 18.16
N LYS A 573 -20.38 -0.37 19.20
CA LYS A 573 -20.29 1.09 19.35
C LYS A 573 -19.71 1.83 18.14
N ARG A 574 -18.63 1.29 17.56
CA ARG A 574 -18.00 1.83 16.35
C ARG A 574 -18.97 2.05 15.18
N PHE A 575 -20.05 1.26 15.11
CA PHE A 575 -21.06 1.43 14.08
C PHE A 575 -21.87 2.70 14.30
N TYR A 576 -22.20 3.05 15.54
CA TYR A 576 -22.91 4.29 15.87
C TYR A 576 -22.05 5.52 15.56
N GLU A 577 -20.76 5.45 15.88
CA GLU A 577 -19.78 6.50 15.56
C GLU A 577 -19.68 6.70 14.04
N ALA A 578 -19.49 5.63 13.29
CA ALA A 578 -19.40 5.68 11.84
C ALA A 578 -20.71 6.15 11.19
N LEU A 579 -21.86 5.73 11.72
CA LEU A 579 -23.16 6.12 11.19
C LEU A 579 -23.46 7.61 11.43
N ALA A 580 -22.95 8.21 12.50
CA ALA A 580 -23.14 9.63 12.83
C ALA A 580 -22.61 10.57 11.73
N GLU A 581 -21.60 10.15 10.97
CA GLU A 581 -21.02 10.92 9.87
C GLU A 581 -21.99 11.07 8.68
N PHE A 582 -22.96 10.16 8.56
CA PHE A 582 -23.95 10.16 7.48
C PHE A 582 -25.27 10.85 7.87
N ALA A 583 -25.36 11.39 9.09
CA ALA A 583 -26.57 12.00 9.63
C ALA A 583 -26.68 13.49 9.25
N ASP A 584 -27.66 13.80 8.40
CA ASP A 584 -27.98 15.18 8.01
C ASP A 584 -28.63 15.97 9.16
N ASP A 585 -29.43 15.31 10.01
CA ASP A 585 -30.07 15.93 11.17
C ASP A 585 -29.06 16.10 12.32
N PRO A 586 -28.79 17.34 12.78
CA PRO A 586 -27.90 17.60 13.91
C PRO A 586 -28.27 16.87 15.21
N ASP A 587 -29.56 16.66 15.48
CA ASP A 587 -30.02 16.00 16.70
C ASP A 587 -29.76 14.49 16.63
N GLU A 588 -30.06 13.85 15.50
CA GLU A 588 -29.74 12.43 15.25
C GLU A 588 -28.22 12.20 15.30
N ARG A 589 -27.43 13.06 14.67
CA ARG A 589 -25.96 13.01 14.71
C ARG A 589 -25.41 13.12 16.12
N LYS A 590 -25.99 13.98 16.95
CA LYS A 590 -25.60 14.14 18.35
C LYS A 590 -25.96 12.91 19.18
N GLU A 591 -27.14 12.33 18.97
CA GLU A 591 -27.56 11.09 19.65
C GLU A 591 -26.65 9.92 19.26
N LEU A 592 -26.38 9.72 17.96
CA LEU A 592 -25.48 8.68 17.46
C LEU A 592 -24.06 8.82 18.01
N THR A 593 -23.52 10.04 17.99
CA THR A 593 -22.20 10.34 18.61
C THR A 593 -22.21 10.06 20.11
N THR A 594 -23.31 10.34 20.81
CA THR A 594 -23.44 10.08 22.26
C THR A 594 -23.47 8.57 22.56
N LEU A 595 -24.19 7.79 21.75
CA LEU A 595 -24.29 6.32 21.85
C LEU A 595 -22.97 5.62 21.53
N GLY A 596 -22.22 6.17 20.55
CA GLY A 596 -20.89 5.69 20.19
C GLY A 596 -19.82 6.02 21.24
N GLY A 597 -19.86 7.25 21.76
CA GLY A 597 -18.83 7.81 22.62
C GLY A 597 -18.70 7.21 24.03
N PRO A 598 -17.69 7.64 24.80
CA PRO A 598 -17.37 7.07 26.12
C PRO A 598 -18.23 7.61 27.28
N THR A 599 -19.31 8.36 27.01
CA THR A 599 -20.12 9.02 28.05
C THR A 599 -20.87 7.99 28.93
N LYS A 600 -21.08 8.32 30.21
CA LYS A 600 -21.78 7.42 31.15
C LYS A 600 -23.23 7.14 30.70
N GLU A 601 -23.93 8.16 30.22
CA GLU A 601 -25.30 8.06 29.72
C GLU A 601 -25.35 7.23 28.43
N GLY A 602 -24.46 7.51 27.47
CA GLY A 602 -24.33 6.72 26.24
C GLY A 602 -24.00 5.26 26.49
N ASN A 603 -23.10 4.97 27.44
CA ASN A 603 -22.79 3.59 27.85
C ASN A 603 -23.99 2.83 28.40
N GLN A 604 -24.80 3.48 29.24
CA GLN A 604 -25.99 2.87 29.84
C GLN A 604 -27.06 2.61 28.78
N GLU A 605 -27.31 3.58 27.91
CA GLU A 605 -28.30 3.44 26.83
C GLU A 605 -27.85 2.42 25.78
N PHE A 606 -26.57 2.43 25.37
CA PHE A 606 -26.01 1.39 24.50
C PHE A 606 -26.19 -0.01 25.10
N LYS A 607 -25.89 -0.18 26.40
CA LYS A 607 -26.07 -1.47 27.08
C LYS A 607 -27.54 -1.90 27.10
N ARG A 608 -28.46 -0.99 27.40
CA ARG A 608 -29.90 -1.26 27.33
C ARG A 608 -30.33 -1.67 25.93
N ARG A 609 -29.98 -0.89 24.90
CA ARG A 609 -30.34 -1.19 23.50
C ARG A 609 -29.81 -2.54 23.03
N ALA A 610 -28.62 -2.90 23.51
CA ALA A 610 -27.92 -4.08 23.06
C ALA A 610 -28.29 -5.37 23.84
N GLU A 611 -28.61 -5.28 25.13
CA GLU A 611 -28.94 -6.43 25.99
C GLU A 611 -30.44 -6.59 26.29
N VAL A 612 -31.19 -5.48 26.36
CA VAL A 612 -32.63 -5.47 26.69
C VAL A 612 -33.46 -5.35 25.42
N ASP A 613 -33.22 -4.32 24.62
CA ASP A 613 -34.03 -4.06 23.42
C ASP A 613 -33.61 -4.95 22.23
N THR A 614 -32.40 -5.53 22.29
CA THR A 614 -31.84 -6.43 21.26
C THR A 614 -31.86 -5.84 19.85
N ILE A 615 -31.51 -4.56 19.76
CA ILE A 615 -31.51 -3.75 18.53
C ILE A 615 -30.46 -4.26 17.54
N THR A 616 -30.79 -4.23 16.25
CA THR A 616 -29.93 -4.63 15.13
C THR A 616 -29.43 -3.44 14.31
N TYR A 617 -28.49 -3.67 13.38
CA TYR A 617 -28.08 -2.61 12.44
C TYR A 617 -29.28 -2.06 11.64
N ALA A 618 -30.13 -2.95 11.12
CA ALA A 618 -31.36 -2.57 10.43
C ALA A 618 -32.30 -1.70 11.30
N ASP A 619 -32.45 -2.04 12.58
CA ASP A 619 -33.27 -1.26 13.52
C ASP A 619 -32.71 0.15 13.76
N ILE A 620 -31.38 0.30 13.81
CA ILE A 620 -30.72 1.61 13.97
C ILE A 620 -30.90 2.43 12.69
N LEU A 621 -30.67 1.85 11.51
CA LEU A 621 -30.88 2.54 10.24
C LEU A 621 -32.35 2.97 10.04
N LEU A 622 -33.29 2.20 10.58
CA LEU A 622 -34.71 2.59 10.60
C LEU A 622 -35.01 3.69 11.62
N GLY A 623 -34.32 3.69 12.76
CA GLY A 623 -34.51 4.64 13.86
C GLY A 623 -33.87 6.01 13.64
N PHE A 624 -32.86 6.10 12.78
CA PHE A 624 -32.14 7.33 12.43
C PHE A 624 -32.21 7.58 10.92
N PRO A 625 -33.38 7.99 10.38
CA PRO A 625 -33.60 8.10 8.94
C PRO A 625 -32.73 9.16 8.26
N SER A 626 -32.22 10.18 8.98
CA SER A 626 -31.30 11.16 8.41
C SER A 626 -29.89 10.59 8.22
N ALA A 627 -29.53 9.55 8.97
CA ALA A 627 -28.29 8.81 8.83
C ALA A 627 -28.43 7.75 7.73
N HIS A 628 -28.30 8.18 6.47
CA HIS A 628 -28.66 7.38 5.31
C HIS A 628 -27.47 7.08 4.38
N PRO A 629 -26.50 6.26 4.83
CA PRO A 629 -25.36 5.86 4.00
C PRO A 629 -25.77 5.16 2.69
N SER A 630 -24.91 5.19 1.68
CA SER A 630 -25.11 4.34 0.50
C SER A 630 -24.99 2.85 0.89
N PHE A 631 -25.49 1.93 0.05
CA PHE A 631 -25.29 0.50 0.30
C PHE A 631 -23.79 0.14 0.40
N HIS A 632 -22.94 0.78 -0.40
CA HIS A 632 -21.49 0.58 -0.34
C HIS A 632 -20.92 0.97 1.02
N ASP A 633 -21.38 2.09 1.59
CA ASP A 633 -20.97 2.52 2.92
C ASP A 633 -21.51 1.59 4.01
N ILE A 634 -22.75 1.07 3.87
CA ILE A 634 -23.30 0.06 4.78
C ILE A 634 -22.38 -1.15 4.86
N VAL A 635 -21.96 -1.71 3.72
CA VAL A 635 -21.11 -2.92 3.72
C VAL A 635 -19.74 -2.65 4.35
N ARG A 636 -19.28 -1.40 4.39
CA ARG A 636 -18.03 -1.01 5.07
C ARG A 636 -18.18 -0.89 6.58
N ILE A 637 -19.30 -0.37 7.06
CA ILE A 637 -19.51 -0.11 8.49
C ILE A 637 -20.20 -1.29 9.21
N VAL A 638 -20.84 -2.20 8.47
CA VAL A 638 -21.45 -3.44 8.97
C VAL A 638 -20.52 -4.62 8.75
N SER A 639 -20.36 -5.47 9.76
CA SER A 639 -19.44 -6.61 9.67
C SER A 639 -19.97 -7.71 8.74
N PRO A 640 -19.09 -8.51 8.09
CA PRO A 640 -19.54 -9.63 7.29
C PRO A 640 -20.23 -10.71 8.11
N LEU A 641 -21.13 -11.42 7.45
CA LEU A 641 -21.90 -12.49 8.05
C LEU A 641 -21.03 -13.72 8.35
N LYS A 642 -20.92 -14.06 9.64
CA LYS A 642 -20.09 -15.18 10.09
C LYS A 642 -20.82 -16.52 9.95
N ARG A 643 -20.07 -17.60 9.72
CA ARG A 643 -20.61 -18.97 9.83
C ARG A 643 -20.89 -19.32 11.30
N ARG A 644 -21.85 -20.21 11.54
CA ARG A 644 -22.16 -20.69 12.90
C ARG A 644 -21.71 -22.13 13.08
N GLU A 645 -20.94 -22.36 14.13
CA GLU A 645 -20.35 -23.67 14.41
C GLU A 645 -21.27 -24.47 15.33
N TYR A 646 -21.43 -25.75 15.02
CA TYR A 646 -22.17 -26.72 15.82
C TYR A 646 -21.34 -27.98 15.99
N SER A 647 -21.20 -28.47 17.22
CA SER A 647 -20.50 -29.73 17.49
C SER A 647 -21.19 -30.89 16.76
N ILE A 648 -20.42 -31.71 16.05
CA ILE A 648 -20.96 -32.81 15.26
C ILE A 648 -21.50 -33.91 16.17
N ALA A 649 -22.71 -34.38 15.88
CA ALA A 649 -23.47 -35.35 16.66
C ALA A 649 -23.44 -36.79 16.10
N SER A 650 -22.62 -37.06 15.10
CA SER A 650 -22.45 -38.39 14.49
C SER A 650 -20.98 -38.77 14.34
N CYS A 651 -20.70 -40.07 14.29
CA CYS A 651 -19.37 -40.61 14.00
C CYS A 651 -19.27 -41.03 12.53
N GLN A 652 -18.35 -40.43 11.74
CA GLN A 652 -18.22 -40.78 10.32
C GLN A 652 -17.83 -42.25 10.08
N LYS A 653 -17.17 -42.93 11.04
CA LYS A 653 -16.90 -44.37 10.92
C LYS A 653 -18.16 -45.24 11.01
N VAL A 654 -19.23 -44.72 11.62
CA VAL A 654 -20.54 -45.37 11.74
C VAL A 654 -21.46 -44.91 10.63
N THR A 655 -21.46 -43.62 10.33
CA THR A 655 -22.27 -42.98 9.29
C THR A 655 -21.37 -42.32 8.23
N PRO A 656 -20.75 -43.08 7.31
CA PRO A 656 -19.71 -42.57 6.42
C PRO A 656 -20.20 -41.49 5.45
N ASN A 657 -21.47 -41.55 5.07
CA ASN A 657 -22.07 -40.66 4.08
C ASN A 657 -22.97 -39.60 4.69
N SER A 658 -22.99 -39.43 6.02
CA SER A 658 -23.84 -38.42 6.65
C SER A 658 -23.19 -37.75 7.86
N VAL A 659 -23.59 -36.51 8.11
CA VAL A 659 -23.19 -35.73 9.28
C VAL A 659 -24.42 -35.19 10.00
N ALA A 660 -24.50 -35.41 11.30
CA ALA A 660 -25.65 -35.01 12.11
C ALA A 660 -25.28 -33.89 13.08
N LEU A 661 -26.25 -33.03 13.38
CA LEU A 661 -26.19 -31.99 14.41
C LEU A 661 -27.39 -32.09 15.36
N MET A 662 -27.21 -31.58 16.57
CA MET A 662 -28.29 -31.41 17.55
C MET A 662 -28.34 -29.94 17.95
N ILE A 663 -29.47 -29.29 17.68
CA ILE A 663 -29.58 -27.82 17.73
C ILE A 663 -30.81 -27.43 18.52
N VAL A 664 -30.72 -26.35 19.28
CA VAL A 664 -31.86 -25.69 19.90
C VAL A 664 -32.18 -24.41 19.16
N VAL A 665 -33.45 -24.22 18.78
CA VAL A 665 -33.90 -22.96 18.18
C VAL A 665 -33.79 -21.85 19.20
N VAL A 666 -33.18 -20.74 18.79
CA VAL A 666 -33.09 -19.52 19.60
C VAL A 666 -34.19 -18.57 19.16
N GLY A 667 -35.07 -18.20 20.09
CA GLY A 667 -36.12 -17.21 19.88
C GLY A 667 -36.51 -16.52 21.19
N TRP A 668 -36.89 -15.26 21.10
CA TRP A 668 -37.36 -14.44 22.22
C TRP A 668 -38.30 -13.34 21.73
N VAL A 669 -39.04 -12.72 22.65
CA VAL A 669 -39.86 -11.55 22.36
C VAL A 669 -39.15 -10.33 22.94
N ASP A 670 -38.91 -9.31 22.13
CA ASP A 670 -38.28 -8.07 22.59
C ASP A 670 -39.26 -7.18 23.39
N PRO A 671 -38.81 -6.12 24.08
CA PRO A 671 -39.68 -5.22 24.84
C PRO A 671 -40.76 -4.52 24.01
N LYS A 672 -40.61 -4.48 22.68
CA LYS A 672 -41.59 -3.92 21.73
C LYS A 672 -42.61 -4.97 21.26
N GLY A 673 -42.52 -6.22 21.75
CA GLY A 673 -43.41 -7.31 21.39
C GLY A 673 -43.07 -7.99 20.06
N ARG A 674 -41.88 -7.76 19.50
CA ARG A 674 -41.45 -8.39 18.24
C ARG A 674 -40.83 -9.75 18.50
N ASP A 675 -41.14 -10.70 17.61
CA ASP A 675 -40.50 -12.02 17.61
C ASP A 675 -39.08 -11.90 17.04
N ARG A 676 -38.09 -12.22 17.86
CA ARG A 676 -36.67 -12.22 17.50
C ARG A 676 -36.12 -13.63 17.55
N PHE A 677 -35.13 -13.90 16.69
CA PHE A 677 -34.61 -15.26 16.53
C PHE A 677 -33.12 -15.27 16.20
N GLY A 678 -32.48 -16.39 16.51
CA GLY A 678 -31.09 -16.63 16.08
C GLY A 678 -31.07 -17.07 14.62
N GLN A 679 -30.44 -16.26 13.76
CA GLN A 679 -30.33 -16.45 12.31
C GLN A 679 -30.06 -17.91 11.89
N ALA A 680 -28.91 -18.47 12.27
CA ALA A 680 -28.52 -19.82 11.85
C ALA A 680 -29.50 -20.91 12.32
N THR A 681 -30.04 -20.78 13.54
CA THR A 681 -31.02 -21.77 14.06
C THR A 681 -32.37 -21.67 13.37
N ARG A 682 -32.80 -20.45 13.01
CA ARG A 682 -34.03 -20.22 12.24
C ARG A 682 -33.90 -20.74 10.82
N PHE A 683 -32.77 -20.47 10.17
CA PHE A 683 -32.40 -20.99 8.86
C PHE A 683 -32.47 -22.53 8.85
N LEU A 684 -31.72 -23.20 9.72
CA LEU A 684 -31.67 -24.68 9.77
C LEU A 684 -33.03 -25.30 10.09
N ASN A 685 -33.81 -24.72 11.01
CA ASN A 685 -35.11 -25.24 11.39
C ASN A 685 -36.16 -25.14 10.26
N LYS A 686 -35.99 -24.25 9.28
CA LYS A 686 -36.89 -24.11 8.12
C LYS A 686 -36.55 -25.07 6.98
N LEU A 687 -35.36 -25.66 6.98
CA LEU A 687 -34.91 -26.50 5.87
C LEU A 687 -35.73 -27.79 5.74
N ARG A 688 -36.08 -28.13 4.51
CA ARG A 688 -36.75 -29.37 4.14
C ARG A 688 -35.73 -30.40 3.67
N VAL A 689 -36.09 -31.68 3.72
CA VAL A 689 -35.30 -32.77 3.13
C VAL A 689 -34.99 -32.45 1.66
N GLY A 690 -33.74 -32.65 1.26
CA GLY A 690 -33.20 -32.32 -0.06
C GLY A 690 -32.66 -30.90 -0.20
N ALA A 691 -32.86 -30.00 0.78
CA ALA A 691 -32.32 -28.64 0.69
C ALA A 691 -30.78 -28.63 0.76
N PRO A 692 -30.09 -27.89 -0.13
CA PRO A 692 -28.64 -27.77 -0.09
C PRO A 692 -28.19 -26.81 1.02
N VAL A 693 -27.08 -27.13 1.67
CA VAL A 693 -26.45 -26.30 2.70
C VAL A 693 -24.95 -26.25 2.46
N THR A 694 -24.38 -25.05 2.53
CA THR A 694 -22.92 -24.90 2.51
C THR A 694 -22.36 -25.06 3.92
N VAL A 695 -21.40 -25.95 4.06
CA VAL A 695 -20.76 -26.29 5.33
C VAL A 695 -19.24 -26.26 5.23
N SER A 696 -18.58 -26.12 6.37
CA SER A 696 -17.12 -26.22 6.54
C SER A 696 -16.82 -27.06 7.78
N VAL A 697 -15.67 -27.73 7.83
CA VAL A 697 -15.24 -28.47 9.03
C VAL A 697 -14.23 -27.64 9.81
N LYS A 698 -14.44 -27.55 11.13
CA LYS A 698 -13.51 -26.90 12.05
C LYS A 698 -12.88 -27.93 13.00
N PRO A 699 -11.54 -27.99 13.05
CA PRO A 699 -10.84 -28.80 14.05
C PRO A 699 -11.19 -28.37 15.48
N SER A 700 -11.34 -29.35 16.38
CA SER A 700 -11.57 -29.13 17.81
C SER A 700 -10.52 -29.87 18.65
N VAL A 701 -10.33 -29.39 19.88
CA VAL A 701 -9.55 -30.06 20.92
C VAL A 701 -10.31 -31.21 21.58
N MET A 702 -11.62 -31.34 21.32
CA MET A 702 -12.48 -32.40 21.84
C MET A 702 -12.22 -33.74 21.13
N LYS A 703 -10.99 -34.27 21.22
CA LYS A 703 -10.62 -35.57 20.64
C LYS A 703 -10.73 -36.68 21.68
N LEU A 704 -10.99 -37.91 21.23
CA LEU A 704 -10.95 -39.10 22.08
C LEU A 704 -9.53 -39.35 22.62
N PRO A 705 -9.38 -39.99 23.80
CA PRO A 705 -8.09 -40.43 24.29
C PRO A 705 -7.41 -41.39 23.30
N PRO A 706 -6.07 -41.42 23.25
CA PRO A 706 -5.33 -42.24 22.29
C PRO A 706 -5.63 -43.74 22.37
N LYS A 707 -5.92 -44.27 23.57
CA LYS A 707 -6.20 -45.69 23.79
C LYS A 707 -7.70 -45.96 23.86
N SER A 708 -8.14 -47.08 23.27
CA SER A 708 -9.53 -47.54 23.37
C SER A 708 -9.94 -47.88 24.80
N THR A 709 -8.98 -48.36 25.59
CA THR A 709 -9.14 -48.77 26.99
C THR A 709 -9.13 -47.61 27.99
N GLN A 710 -8.78 -46.39 27.57
CA GLN A 710 -8.84 -45.23 28.47
C GLN A 710 -10.30 -44.80 28.70
N PRO A 711 -10.72 -44.62 29.97
CA PRO A 711 -12.08 -44.21 30.28
C PRO A 711 -12.45 -42.81 29.77
N LEU A 712 -13.74 -42.63 29.50
CA LEU A 712 -14.35 -41.36 29.12
C LEU A 712 -15.29 -40.90 30.23
N ILE A 713 -15.15 -39.65 30.65
CA ILE A 713 -16.09 -39.00 31.57
C ILE A 713 -16.64 -37.77 30.87
N MET A 714 -17.92 -37.82 30.51
CA MET A 714 -18.57 -36.84 29.63
C MET A 714 -19.69 -36.15 30.38
N ALA A 715 -19.69 -34.82 30.39
CA ALA A 715 -20.70 -33.99 31.04
C ALA A 715 -21.39 -33.08 30.00
N GLY A 716 -22.57 -33.48 29.54
CA GLY A 716 -23.32 -32.81 28.48
C GLY A 716 -24.64 -32.19 28.95
N LEU A 717 -24.86 -30.92 28.65
CA LEU A 717 -26.08 -30.21 29.03
C LEU A 717 -26.90 -29.83 27.79
N GLY A 718 -28.12 -30.34 27.68
CA GLY A 718 -28.99 -30.10 26.52
C GLY A 718 -28.29 -30.47 25.19
N THR A 719 -28.10 -29.48 24.32
CA THR A 719 -27.39 -29.66 23.03
C THR A 719 -25.91 -30.00 23.18
N GLY A 720 -25.32 -29.80 24.37
CA GLY A 720 -23.96 -30.27 24.68
C GLY A 720 -23.81 -31.81 24.67
N LEU A 721 -24.90 -32.56 24.48
CA LEU A 721 -24.87 -33.99 24.22
C LEU A 721 -24.43 -34.36 22.80
N ALA A 722 -24.40 -33.40 21.87
CA ALA A 722 -24.02 -33.61 20.48
C ALA A 722 -22.67 -34.35 20.33
N PRO A 723 -21.53 -33.82 20.79
CA PRO A 723 -20.24 -34.49 20.58
C PRO A 723 -20.18 -35.84 21.30
N PHE A 724 -20.87 -35.99 22.43
CA PHE A 724 -20.89 -37.23 23.20
C PHE A 724 -21.68 -38.34 22.50
N ARG A 725 -22.68 -38.00 21.68
CA ARG A 725 -23.31 -38.98 20.79
C ARG A 725 -22.31 -39.56 19.81
N ALA A 726 -21.49 -38.72 19.20
CA ALA A 726 -20.43 -39.17 18.29
C ALA A 726 -19.36 -40.02 19.02
N PHE A 727 -18.98 -39.65 20.25
CA PHE A 727 -18.01 -40.41 21.06
C PHE A 727 -18.53 -41.80 21.42
N VAL A 728 -19.78 -41.89 21.87
CA VAL A 728 -20.42 -43.16 22.21
C VAL A 728 -20.56 -44.04 20.96
N GLN A 729 -20.97 -43.48 19.82
CA GLN A 729 -21.00 -44.19 18.55
C GLN A 729 -19.62 -44.74 18.16
N TYR A 730 -18.56 -43.96 18.35
CA TYR A 730 -17.20 -44.42 18.08
C TYR A 730 -16.78 -45.57 19.00
N ARG A 731 -17.06 -45.48 20.31
CA ARG A 731 -16.78 -46.57 21.27
C ARG A 731 -17.60 -47.82 20.97
N ALA A 732 -18.87 -47.66 20.58
CA ALA A 732 -19.71 -48.77 20.14
C ALA A 732 -19.12 -49.45 18.90
N TRP A 733 -18.63 -48.67 17.93
CA TRP A 733 -17.94 -49.19 16.75
C TRP A 733 -16.66 -49.95 17.11
N GLU A 734 -15.81 -49.41 17.99
CA GLU A 734 -14.60 -50.10 18.44
C GLU A 734 -14.93 -51.44 19.12
N LYS A 735 -15.93 -51.45 20.00
CA LYS A 735 -16.41 -52.65 20.67
C LYS A 735 -16.98 -53.68 19.68
N ALA A 736 -17.73 -53.24 18.68
CA ALA A 736 -18.27 -54.10 17.62
C ALA A 736 -17.16 -54.72 16.74
N GLN A 737 -16.00 -54.07 16.64
CA GLN A 737 -14.79 -54.61 16.00
C GLN A 737 -14.00 -55.58 16.91
N GLY A 738 -14.52 -55.91 18.10
CA GLY A 738 -13.87 -56.79 19.06
C GLY A 738 -12.74 -56.14 19.87
N LYS A 739 -12.60 -54.80 19.82
CA LYS A 739 -11.63 -54.11 20.67
C LYS A 739 -12.16 -53.99 22.09
N GLU A 740 -11.25 -54.11 23.05
CA GLU A 740 -11.54 -53.75 24.43
C GLU A 740 -11.66 -52.22 24.56
N ILE A 741 -12.73 -51.76 25.23
CA ILE A 741 -13.00 -50.35 25.48
C ILE A 741 -12.99 -50.06 26.98
N GLY A 742 -12.53 -48.87 27.35
CA GLY A 742 -12.55 -48.38 28.73
C GLY A 742 -13.95 -47.97 29.18
N SER A 743 -14.09 -47.71 30.49
CA SER A 743 -15.35 -47.27 31.09
C SER A 743 -15.87 -45.97 30.47
N VAL A 744 -17.17 -45.88 30.21
CA VAL A 744 -17.81 -44.66 29.66
C VAL A 744 -18.84 -44.15 30.65
N LEU A 745 -18.54 -43.02 31.29
CA LEU A 745 -19.40 -42.34 32.25
C LEU A 745 -20.02 -41.12 31.56
N LEU A 746 -21.31 -41.16 31.27
CA LEU A 746 -22.05 -40.06 30.67
C LEU A 746 -22.97 -39.40 31.70
N TYR A 747 -22.68 -38.16 32.06
CA TYR A 747 -23.52 -37.29 32.87
C TYR A 747 -24.27 -36.32 31.96
N MET A 748 -25.59 -36.31 32.09
CA MET A 748 -26.45 -35.51 31.23
C MET A 748 -27.41 -34.65 32.03
N GLY A 749 -27.58 -33.41 31.60
CA GLY A 749 -28.47 -32.44 32.25
C GLY A 749 -29.52 -31.87 31.31
N SER A 750 -30.78 -31.90 31.74
CA SER A 750 -31.90 -31.25 31.04
C SER A 750 -32.95 -30.73 32.02
N ARG A 751 -33.99 -30.04 31.53
CA ARG A 751 -35.06 -29.51 32.38
C ARG A 751 -35.94 -30.62 32.92
N HIS A 752 -36.51 -31.41 32.02
CA HIS A 752 -37.50 -32.43 32.33
C HIS A 752 -37.21 -33.71 31.55
N GLN A 753 -37.43 -34.86 32.18
CA GLN A 753 -37.24 -36.16 31.52
C GLN A 753 -38.21 -36.35 30.36
N ARG A 754 -39.47 -35.96 30.52
CA ARG A 754 -40.50 -36.21 29.50
C ARG A 754 -40.32 -35.34 28.27
N GLU A 755 -39.86 -34.11 28.43
CA GLU A 755 -39.81 -33.12 27.34
C GLU A 755 -38.42 -32.97 26.71
N GLU A 756 -37.33 -33.10 27.49
CA GLU A 756 -35.96 -32.78 27.03
C GLU A 756 -34.96 -33.95 27.12
N TYR A 757 -35.42 -35.20 27.32
CA TYR A 757 -34.54 -36.37 27.30
C TYR A 757 -34.11 -36.77 25.88
N CYS A 758 -33.32 -35.89 25.26
CA CYS A 758 -32.87 -36.01 23.89
C CYS A 758 -32.03 -37.27 23.68
N TYR A 759 -32.40 -38.09 22.68
CA TYR A 759 -31.81 -39.40 22.40
C TYR A 759 -31.91 -40.41 23.56
N GLY A 760 -32.89 -40.25 24.46
CA GLY A 760 -33.06 -41.11 25.65
C GLY A 760 -32.95 -42.61 25.38
N GLU A 761 -33.75 -43.10 24.42
CA GLU A 761 -33.76 -44.51 24.00
C GLU A 761 -32.39 -44.98 23.46
N GLU A 762 -31.67 -44.12 22.75
CA GLU A 762 -30.33 -44.44 22.23
C GLU A 762 -29.32 -44.58 23.38
N TRP A 763 -29.37 -43.72 24.40
CA TRP A 763 -28.50 -43.82 25.57
C TRP A 763 -28.76 -45.09 26.40
N GLU A 764 -30.03 -45.43 26.61
CA GLU A 764 -30.43 -46.64 27.33
C GLU A 764 -29.99 -47.90 26.58
N ALA A 765 -30.16 -47.93 25.25
CA ALA A 765 -29.68 -49.02 24.41
C ALA A 765 -28.15 -49.19 24.47
N TYR A 766 -27.38 -48.09 24.47
CA TYR A 766 -25.93 -48.17 24.62
C TYR A 766 -25.49 -48.60 26.02
N GLN A 767 -26.27 -48.28 27.05
CA GLN A 767 -26.03 -48.76 28.41
C GLN A 767 -26.27 -50.28 28.50
N ASP A 768 -27.39 -50.76 27.95
CA ASP A 768 -27.73 -52.19 27.91
C ASP A 768 -26.72 -53.00 27.08
N ALA A 769 -26.20 -52.43 26.00
CA ALA A 769 -25.12 -53.01 25.19
C ALA A 769 -23.74 -52.96 25.90
N GLY A 770 -23.66 -52.37 27.09
CA GLY A 770 -22.43 -52.19 27.88
C GLY A 770 -21.40 -51.29 27.20
N VAL A 771 -21.82 -50.37 26.34
CA VAL A 771 -20.96 -49.31 25.78
C VAL A 771 -20.88 -48.16 26.78
N ILE A 772 -22.02 -47.75 27.35
CA ILE A 772 -22.08 -46.80 28.47
C ILE A 772 -22.05 -47.59 29.78
N THR A 773 -21.04 -47.35 30.60
CA THR A 773 -20.89 -47.98 31.92
C THR A 773 -21.80 -47.32 32.95
N LEU A 774 -21.93 -46.00 32.90
CA LEU A 774 -22.72 -45.21 33.84
C LEU A 774 -23.46 -44.09 33.13
N LEU A 775 -24.77 -44.02 33.37
CA LEU A 775 -25.64 -42.96 32.84
C LEU A 775 -26.21 -42.08 33.97
N GLY A 776 -25.57 -40.93 34.20
CA GLY A 776 -25.90 -39.97 35.25
C GLY A 776 -26.92 -38.93 34.78
N ARG A 777 -28.22 -39.20 34.97
CA ARG A 777 -29.33 -38.37 34.49
C ARG A 777 -29.74 -37.29 35.51
N ALA A 778 -29.61 -36.01 35.14
CA ALA A 778 -30.04 -34.88 35.95
C ALA A 778 -31.19 -34.11 35.29
N PHE A 779 -32.38 -34.17 35.89
CA PHE A 779 -33.56 -33.42 35.47
C PHE A 779 -33.86 -32.34 36.51
N SER A 780 -33.65 -31.08 36.12
CA SER A 780 -33.63 -29.95 37.07
C SER A 780 -35.02 -29.43 37.47
N ARG A 781 -36.10 -29.91 36.86
CA ARG A 781 -37.46 -29.37 37.05
C ARG A 781 -38.53 -30.44 37.30
N ASP A 782 -38.17 -31.71 37.42
CA ASP A 782 -39.12 -32.80 37.69
C ASP A 782 -39.47 -32.93 39.19
N GLN A 783 -38.76 -32.19 40.05
CA GLN A 783 -38.97 -32.14 41.49
C GLN A 783 -38.70 -30.71 42.03
N PRO A 784 -39.16 -30.38 43.26
CA PRO A 784 -38.98 -29.03 43.84
C PRO A 784 -37.51 -28.61 43.98
N GLN A 785 -36.64 -29.53 44.39
CA GLN A 785 -35.20 -29.30 44.50
C GLN A 785 -34.50 -29.40 43.13
N LYS A 786 -33.56 -28.49 42.87
CA LYS A 786 -32.74 -28.55 41.64
C LYS A 786 -31.73 -29.68 41.75
N ILE A 787 -31.79 -30.62 40.80
CA ILE A 787 -30.77 -31.66 40.62
C ILE A 787 -30.02 -31.34 39.33
N TYR A 788 -28.72 -31.12 39.44
CA TYR A 788 -27.82 -30.84 38.33
C TYR A 788 -26.78 -31.94 38.14
N ILE A 789 -25.97 -31.83 37.08
CA ILE A 789 -24.98 -32.85 36.71
C ILE A 789 -23.94 -33.05 37.80
N GLN A 790 -23.52 -31.99 38.48
CA GLN A 790 -22.56 -32.05 39.58
C GLN A 790 -23.08 -32.83 40.78
N ASP A 791 -24.41 -32.87 40.99
CA ASP A 791 -25.02 -33.67 42.07
C ASP A 791 -24.95 -35.15 41.73
N ARG A 792 -25.20 -35.51 40.46
CA ARG A 792 -25.04 -36.88 39.97
C ARG A 792 -23.59 -37.33 40.01
N MET A 793 -22.66 -36.47 39.63
CA MET A 793 -21.22 -36.78 39.74
C MET A 793 -20.78 -36.99 41.19
N ARG A 794 -21.31 -36.23 42.16
CA ARG A 794 -21.01 -36.45 43.59
C ARG A 794 -21.54 -37.79 44.12
N GLN A 795 -22.67 -38.27 43.59
CA GLN A 795 -23.24 -39.57 43.95
C GLN A 795 -22.38 -40.75 43.46
N THR A 796 -21.56 -40.54 42.43
CA THR A 796 -20.76 -41.56 41.75
C THR A 796 -19.26 -41.28 41.89
N MET A 797 -18.87 -40.62 42.99
CA MET A 797 -17.50 -40.15 43.22
C MET A 797 -16.46 -41.27 43.13
N ASN A 798 -16.77 -42.47 43.62
CA ASN A 798 -15.84 -43.61 43.56
C ASN A 798 -15.59 -44.07 42.12
N ASP A 799 -16.63 -44.08 41.28
CA ASP A 799 -16.52 -44.41 39.86
C ASP A 799 -15.68 -43.36 39.12
N ILE A 800 -15.84 -42.07 39.47
CA ILE A 800 -15.02 -40.98 38.93
C ILE A 800 -13.56 -41.14 39.35
N ILE A 801 -13.27 -41.43 40.62
CA ILE A 801 -11.90 -41.65 41.08
C ILE A 801 -11.26 -42.83 40.33
N GLN A 802 -11.99 -43.93 40.18
CA GLN A 802 -11.51 -45.11 39.45
C GLN A 802 -11.22 -44.78 37.98
N ALA A 803 -12.20 -44.25 37.25
CA ALA A 803 -12.08 -43.96 35.83
C ALA A 803 -11.10 -42.83 35.53
N TYR A 804 -11.14 -41.73 36.30
CA TYR A 804 -10.38 -40.52 35.99
C TYR A 804 -8.95 -40.60 36.48
N LEU A 805 -8.72 -41.07 37.72
CA LEU A 805 -7.42 -40.95 38.37
C LEU A 805 -6.64 -42.26 38.28
N LYS A 806 -7.27 -43.41 38.52
CA LYS A 806 -6.58 -44.71 38.55
C LYS A 806 -6.39 -45.34 37.17
N GLU A 807 -7.39 -45.19 36.29
CA GLU A 807 -7.37 -45.73 34.92
C GLU A 807 -6.91 -44.69 33.89
N GLU A 808 -6.44 -43.53 34.34
CA GLU A 808 -5.91 -42.45 33.50
C GLU A 808 -6.91 -41.96 32.42
N GLY A 809 -8.20 -41.94 32.74
CA GLY A 809 -9.25 -41.46 31.84
C GLY A 809 -9.20 -39.95 31.56
N ALA A 810 -10.09 -39.50 30.68
CA ALA A 810 -10.23 -38.10 30.30
C ALA A 810 -11.65 -37.57 30.58
N PHE A 811 -11.71 -36.33 31.04
CA PHE A 811 -12.92 -35.59 31.34
C PHE A 811 -13.23 -34.58 30.23
N TYR A 812 -14.50 -34.55 29.83
CA TYR A 812 -15.05 -33.68 28.80
C TYR A 812 -16.32 -33.01 29.32
N LEU A 813 -16.44 -31.70 29.11
CA LEU A 813 -17.68 -30.98 29.35
C LEU A 813 -18.07 -30.19 28.11
N CYS A 814 -19.34 -30.34 27.69
CA CYS A 814 -19.90 -29.58 26.57
C CYS A 814 -21.25 -28.97 26.97
N GLY A 815 -21.44 -27.69 26.67
CA GLY A 815 -22.66 -26.95 27.00
C GLY A 815 -22.42 -25.51 27.46
N PRO A 816 -23.34 -24.91 28.24
CA PRO A 816 -23.17 -23.55 28.73
C PRO A 816 -22.03 -23.44 29.77
N THR A 817 -21.52 -22.23 29.98
CA THR A 817 -20.38 -21.94 30.89
C THR A 817 -20.71 -21.99 32.39
N TRP A 818 -21.95 -21.73 32.80
CA TRP A 818 -22.34 -21.62 34.22
C TRP A 818 -22.04 -22.85 35.12
N PRO A 819 -22.06 -24.12 34.67
CA PRO A 819 -21.80 -25.28 35.51
C PRO A 819 -20.32 -25.64 35.62
N VAL A 820 -19.44 -24.99 34.85
CA VAL A 820 -18.00 -25.30 34.83
C VAL A 820 -17.38 -25.21 36.23
N PRO A 821 -17.62 -24.16 37.05
CA PRO A 821 -17.04 -24.08 38.39
C PRO A 821 -17.49 -25.25 39.28
N ASP A 822 -18.79 -25.56 39.28
CA ASP A 822 -19.34 -26.61 40.13
C ASP A 822 -18.87 -28.00 39.76
N VAL A 823 -18.72 -28.28 38.46
CA VAL A 823 -18.21 -29.56 37.97
C VAL A 823 -16.71 -29.68 38.22
N THR A 824 -15.95 -28.59 38.03
CA THR A 824 -14.52 -28.54 38.38
C THR A 824 -14.32 -28.88 39.86
N ASN A 825 -15.14 -28.30 40.75
CA ASN A 825 -15.11 -28.59 42.18
C ASN A 825 -15.34 -30.09 42.47
N VAL A 826 -16.22 -30.77 41.73
CA VAL A 826 -16.41 -32.23 41.91
C VAL A 826 -15.15 -33.01 41.57
N LEU A 827 -14.44 -32.63 40.50
CA LEU A 827 -13.19 -33.30 40.13
C LEU A 827 -12.06 -32.98 41.11
N GLU A 828 -12.00 -31.74 41.62
CA GLU A 828 -11.08 -31.37 42.70
C GLU A 828 -11.35 -32.18 43.97
N ASP A 829 -12.61 -32.36 44.34
CA ASP A 829 -13.03 -33.23 45.45
C ASP A 829 -12.60 -34.69 45.22
N ALA A 830 -12.70 -35.20 43.98
CA ALA A 830 -12.25 -36.54 43.61
C ALA A 830 -10.73 -36.69 43.82
N ILE A 831 -9.94 -35.72 43.35
CA ILE A 831 -8.49 -35.67 43.49
C ILE A 831 -8.10 -35.60 44.97
N ALA A 832 -8.77 -34.77 45.76
CA ALA A 832 -8.51 -34.64 47.20
C ALA A 832 -8.78 -35.95 47.95
N ARG A 833 -9.89 -36.63 47.63
CA ARG A 833 -10.24 -37.92 48.25
C ARG A 833 -9.25 -39.02 47.89
N ASP A 834 -8.87 -39.14 46.62
CA ASP A 834 -7.88 -40.14 46.19
C ASP A 834 -6.52 -39.89 46.84
N ALA A 835 -6.06 -38.63 46.86
CA ALA A 835 -4.82 -38.21 47.52
C ALA A 835 -4.82 -38.57 49.02
N GLN A 836 -5.95 -38.38 49.72
CA GLN A 836 -6.11 -38.78 51.12
C GLN A 836 -6.05 -40.30 51.30
N MET A 837 -6.66 -41.08 50.40
CA MET A 837 -6.62 -42.54 50.46
C MET A 837 -5.21 -43.11 50.26
N ILE A 838 -4.39 -42.50 49.40
CA ILE A 838 -3.02 -42.94 49.11
C ILE A 838 -1.94 -42.24 49.97
N GLY A 839 -2.34 -41.35 50.90
CA GLY A 839 -1.44 -40.63 51.79
C GLY A 839 -0.54 -39.59 51.10
N ARG A 840 -0.94 -39.06 49.94
CA ARG A 840 -0.17 -38.09 49.14
C ARG A 840 -0.65 -36.66 49.40
N LYS A 841 0.28 -35.71 49.56
CA LYS A 841 -0.06 -34.28 49.63
C LYS A 841 -0.13 -33.70 48.22
N VAL A 842 -1.31 -33.25 47.81
CA VAL A 842 -1.56 -32.67 46.47
C VAL A 842 -2.43 -31.42 46.63
N THR A 843 -2.21 -30.43 45.76
CA THR A 843 -3.12 -29.29 45.61
C THR A 843 -4.07 -29.60 44.45
N PRO A 844 -5.38 -29.85 44.68
CA PRO A 844 -6.30 -30.32 43.65
C PRO A 844 -6.35 -29.43 42.41
N ARG A 845 -6.40 -28.11 42.60
CA ARG A 845 -6.40 -27.13 41.51
C ARG A 845 -5.17 -27.21 40.61
N THR A 846 -3.98 -27.42 41.18
CA THR A 846 -2.74 -27.59 40.42
C THR A 846 -2.76 -28.88 39.60
N GLU A 847 -3.41 -29.92 40.11
CA GLU A 847 -3.55 -31.18 39.38
C GLU A 847 -4.54 -31.07 38.22
N ILE A 848 -5.63 -30.29 38.36
CA ILE A 848 -6.53 -29.96 37.25
C ILE A 848 -5.78 -29.22 36.13
N GLU A 849 -4.90 -28.26 36.45
CA GLU A 849 -4.09 -27.59 35.43
C GLU A 849 -3.14 -28.58 34.71
N LYS A 850 -2.51 -29.50 35.44
CA LYS A 850 -1.74 -30.59 34.78
C LYS A 850 -2.60 -31.46 33.87
N LEU A 851 -3.82 -31.78 34.28
CA LEU A 851 -4.74 -32.59 33.48
C LEU A 851 -5.21 -31.83 32.23
N LYS A 852 -5.32 -30.50 32.29
CA LYS A 852 -5.54 -29.66 31.10
C LYS A 852 -4.36 -29.74 30.14
N ASP A 853 -3.13 -29.58 30.64
CA ASP A 853 -1.91 -29.68 29.82
C ASP A 853 -1.76 -31.05 29.16
N GLN A 854 -2.23 -32.10 29.84
CA GLN A 854 -2.27 -33.47 29.32
C GLN A 854 -3.45 -33.77 28.39
N LEU A 855 -4.31 -32.77 28.09
CA LEU A 855 -5.55 -32.93 27.31
C LEU A 855 -6.53 -33.96 27.90
N ARG A 856 -6.50 -34.13 29.22
CA ARG A 856 -7.40 -35.01 30.00
C ARG A 856 -8.49 -34.25 30.74
N TYR A 857 -8.46 -32.91 30.70
CA TYR A 857 -9.56 -32.04 31.10
C TYR A 857 -9.88 -31.10 29.94
N VAL A 858 -10.97 -31.38 29.22
CA VAL A 858 -11.32 -30.68 27.98
C VAL A 858 -12.70 -30.04 28.10
N LEU A 859 -12.79 -28.75 27.79
CA LEU A 859 -14.03 -27.99 27.84
C LEU A 859 -14.38 -27.46 26.44
N GLU A 860 -15.60 -27.70 26.00
CA GLU A 860 -16.19 -27.10 24.80
C GLU A 860 -17.48 -26.38 25.19
N VAL A 861 -17.33 -25.15 25.69
CA VAL A 861 -18.42 -24.36 26.27
C VAL A 861 -18.75 -23.14 25.44
N TYR A 862 -20.04 -22.75 25.44
CA TYR A 862 -20.58 -21.65 24.64
C TYR A 862 -21.51 -20.72 25.41
#